data_AF-A0A9D6Z0B6-F1
#
_entry.id   AF-A0A9D6Z0B6-F1
#
_cell.length_a   1.000
_cell.length_b   1.000
_cell.length_c   1.000
_cell.angle_alpha   90.00
_cell.angle_beta   90.00
_cell.angle_gamma   90.00
#
_symmetry.space_group_name_H-M   'P 1'
#
loop_
_entity.id
_entity.type
_entity.pdbx_description
1 polymer ?
#
loop_
_entity_poly.entity_id
_entity_poly.type
_entity_poly.pdbx_seq_one_letter_code
_entity_poly.pdbx_strand_id
1 'polypeptide(L)'
;MKASRGVETAAVAFFAVASSFFVGTPFAEAQSTSTPSATIRLSIETATTTLFDAEIEVLACPESASSTPFLTGYCAVESSGLDTTWSPWGDMLFLDGIAGSNNDFSAGLSWNWFSDLEYGQTSLDEHILVEGESLLVAIGRMPLKMSFATTTPEVGATTTVSVFEFGFDAGWNPAWLPSSTTTVLFAGTPLITDANGHADIVATSTDSIAVIAEKGGFISARASLAPRAAAVPAQESEPQEPQSNSQNQESSVVVSFHRAIDAAKAISFLAANQREDGSFGSDLYTDWAAIALATAPYSEARDKASRYLSSSALASGSATDYERRAMALMALNIDPRTGTSVDHIAKIVGFFDGEQIGDKSLVNDDIFAIFPLAKAGFLASDEILKKTVSFILSKQREGGSWEGSADLTAAAIQALSLTPSLEGVGGALSSARGYLMSLPRSEGGFGNSYTTSWALQAIAALGESPSAWMHESLDPNDYLYGLQKGDGGIGDVSLGQSSRVWATSYAVPASLGRTWGSILSSYSKPPGEEARAPQALVAAREPEESSSAATTTLPVISPVPVPLPEPLALIDEPAAYSETQEDLSGPTPTVEPDISSREPAKEGESLAAAFAAGGKEEAKTRELVFMLALFPVGGFAALWIIKSL
;
A
#
# COMPACT_ATOMS: atom_id res chain seq x y z
N MET A 1 22.51 -4.19 -89.94
CA MET A 1 22.30 -2.73 -89.82
C MET A 1 23.30 -2.20 -88.79
N LYS A 2 24.01 -1.11 -89.13
CA LYS A 2 24.78 -0.22 -88.23
C LYS A 2 23.89 0.23 -87.05
N ALA A 3 24.32 0.61 -85.84
CA ALA A 3 25.62 0.80 -85.17
C ALA A 3 25.34 1.14 -83.68
N SER A 4 26.41 1.24 -82.87
CA SER A 4 26.55 2.02 -81.61
C SER A 4 26.07 1.36 -80.30
N ARG A 5 26.74 1.45 -79.13
CA ARG A 5 28.12 1.63 -78.61
C ARG A 5 27.98 1.70 -77.07
N GLY A 6 28.96 1.20 -76.30
CA GLY A 6 29.14 1.40 -74.83
C GLY A 6 28.87 0.14 -73.99
N VAL A 7 29.84 -0.73 -73.66
CA VAL A 7 30.95 -0.62 -72.65
C VAL A 7 30.35 -0.55 -71.22
N GLU A 8 30.59 -1.47 -70.29
CA GLU A 8 31.89 -1.97 -69.82
C GLU A 8 31.81 -3.36 -69.14
N THR A 9 32.90 -4.10 -69.23
CA THR A 9 33.12 -5.52 -68.90
C THR A 9 33.63 -5.73 -67.47
N ALA A 10 33.13 -6.76 -66.79
CA ALA A 10 33.71 -7.30 -65.56
C ALA A 10 34.05 -8.79 -65.75
N ALA A 11 35.31 -9.19 -65.51
CA ALA A 11 35.68 -10.58 -65.23
C ALA A 11 37.08 -10.71 -64.60
N VAL A 12 37.09 -11.10 -63.31
CA VAL A 12 37.84 -12.21 -62.66
C VAL A 12 39.28 -12.52 -63.10
N ALA A 13 40.24 -12.51 -62.14
CA ALA A 13 40.93 -13.72 -61.66
C ALA A 13 42.10 -13.46 -60.65
N PHE A 14 42.22 -14.44 -59.74
CA PHE A 14 43.19 -14.75 -58.67
C PHE A 14 44.68 -14.40 -58.85
N PHE A 15 45.37 -14.11 -57.72
CA PHE A 15 46.66 -14.72 -57.34
C PHE A 15 46.97 -14.58 -55.82
N ALA A 16 47.88 -15.42 -55.34
CA ALA A 16 48.07 -15.88 -53.96
C ALA A 16 49.14 -15.13 -53.12
N VAL A 17 48.95 -15.19 -51.78
CA VAL A 17 49.89 -15.26 -50.63
C VAL A 17 51.06 -14.25 -50.51
N ALA A 18 51.06 -13.48 -49.42
CA ALA A 18 52.24 -13.25 -48.57
C ALA A 18 51.83 -12.88 -47.14
N SER A 19 52.36 -13.64 -46.17
CA SER A 19 52.17 -13.47 -44.73
C SER A 19 52.96 -12.28 -44.19
N SER A 20 52.31 -11.43 -43.39
CA SER A 20 52.97 -10.53 -42.44
C SER A 20 52.20 -10.55 -41.12
N PHE A 21 52.87 -11.03 -40.08
CA PHE A 21 52.40 -10.95 -38.70
C PHE A 21 52.35 -9.49 -38.25
N PHE A 22 51.16 -8.97 -37.99
CA PHE A 22 50.95 -7.83 -37.11
C PHE A 22 50.12 -8.31 -35.93
N VAL A 23 50.73 -8.29 -34.75
CA VAL A 23 50.02 -8.43 -33.47
C VAL A 23 49.26 -7.13 -33.27
N GLY A 24 48.00 -7.11 -33.69
CA GLY A 24 47.05 -6.07 -33.31
C GLY A 24 46.46 -6.42 -31.95
N THR A 25 46.85 -5.66 -30.92
CA THR A 25 46.08 -5.53 -29.68
C THR A 25 44.64 -5.15 -30.04
N PRO A 26 43.60 -5.83 -29.50
CA PRO A 26 42.24 -5.37 -29.71
C PRO A 26 42.09 -4.02 -29.00
N PHE A 27 41.73 -2.99 -29.78
CA PHE A 27 41.19 -1.76 -29.22
C PHE A 27 39.91 -2.14 -28.48
N ALA A 28 39.93 -1.96 -27.16
CA ALA A 28 38.71 -1.95 -26.37
C ALA A 28 37.86 -0.77 -26.87
N GLU A 29 36.70 -1.10 -27.42
CA GLU A 29 35.65 -0.15 -27.71
C GLU A 29 35.23 0.44 -26.36
N ALA A 30 35.52 1.72 -26.14
CA ALA A 30 35.07 2.41 -24.94
C ALA A 30 33.55 2.49 -24.98
N GLN A 31 32.87 1.61 -24.25
CA GLN A 31 31.45 1.76 -23.94
C GLN A 31 31.30 3.08 -23.19
N SER A 32 30.64 4.05 -23.81
CA SER A 32 30.15 5.24 -23.12
C SER A 32 29.04 4.79 -22.17
N THR A 33 29.39 4.53 -20.92
CA THR A 33 28.40 4.33 -19.85
C THR A 33 27.75 5.67 -19.56
N SER A 34 26.59 5.94 -20.14
CA SER A 34 25.77 7.08 -19.74
C SER A 34 25.34 6.86 -18.29
N THR A 35 25.66 7.79 -17.40
CA THR A 35 25.13 7.81 -16.03
C THR A 35 23.60 7.78 -16.09
N PRO A 36 22.92 6.89 -15.33
CA PRO A 36 21.46 6.90 -15.27
C PRO A 36 20.93 8.28 -14.87
N SER A 37 19.90 8.76 -15.57
CA SER A 37 19.22 10.02 -15.26
C SER A 37 17.70 9.86 -15.35
N ALA A 38 16.98 10.73 -14.64
CA ALA A 38 15.53 10.87 -14.79
C ALA A 38 15.13 12.34 -14.68
N THR A 39 14.14 12.76 -15.46
CA THR A 39 13.50 14.07 -15.33
C THR A 39 12.32 13.95 -14.37
N ILE A 40 12.32 14.72 -13.29
CA ILE A 40 11.24 14.71 -12.28
C ILE A 40 10.79 16.13 -11.97
N ARG A 41 9.61 16.29 -11.37
CA ARG A 41 9.23 17.52 -10.67
C ARG A 41 9.68 17.41 -9.21
N LEU A 42 10.65 18.23 -8.79
CA LEU A 42 11.05 18.32 -7.39
C LEU A 42 10.43 19.57 -6.76
N SER A 43 9.73 19.38 -5.65
CA SER A 43 9.21 20.45 -4.79
C SER A 43 9.76 20.26 -3.37
N ILE A 44 10.34 21.32 -2.79
CA ILE A 44 10.87 21.34 -1.43
C ILE A 44 10.20 22.47 -0.67
N GLU A 45 9.45 22.11 0.37
CA GLU A 45 8.50 22.99 1.04
C GLU A 45 8.76 23.04 2.56
N THR A 46 8.81 24.24 3.13
CA THR A 46 8.78 24.44 4.59
C THR A 46 7.42 24.97 5.02
N ALA A 47 7.14 25.08 6.32
CA ALA A 47 5.88 25.59 6.84
C ALA A 47 5.42 26.91 6.17
N THR A 48 6.35 27.79 5.80
CA THR A 48 6.03 29.12 5.24
C THR A 48 6.55 29.37 3.83
N THR A 49 7.50 28.57 3.33
CA THR A 49 8.28 28.94 2.15
C THR A 49 8.50 27.75 1.22
N THR A 50 8.39 27.98 -0.08
CA THR A 50 8.88 27.06 -1.11
C THR A 50 10.36 27.32 -1.33
N LEU A 51 11.20 26.35 -0.98
CA LEU A 51 12.66 26.42 -1.14
C LEU A 51 13.08 26.05 -2.56
N PHE A 52 12.35 25.11 -3.18
CA PHE A 52 12.60 24.63 -4.53
C PHE A 52 11.30 24.16 -5.16
N ASP A 53 11.05 24.47 -6.43
CA ASP A 53 9.92 23.92 -7.18
C ASP A 53 10.19 24.01 -8.69
N ALA A 54 10.79 22.96 -9.25
CA ALA A 54 11.18 22.92 -10.65
C ALA A 54 11.18 21.49 -11.21
N GLU A 55 11.02 21.41 -12.53
CA GLU A 55 11.37 20.18 -13.26
C GLU A 55 12.90 20.14 -13.41
N ILE A 56 13.51 19.03 -12.99
CA ILE A 56 14.96 18.85 -13.01
C ILE A 56 15.32 17.50 -13.63
N GLU A 57 16.41 17.47 -14.38
CA GLU A 57 17.11 16.23 -14.71
C GLU A 57 18.01 15.87 -13.53
N VAL A 58 17.73 14.73 -12.89
CA VAL A 58 18.53 14.19 -11.80
C VAL A 58 19.51 13.18 -12.38
N LEU A 59 20.78 13.33 -12.06
CA LEU A 59 21.81 12.34 -12.35
C LEU A 59 22.02 11.44 -11.13
N ALA A 60 22.31 10.16 -11.35
CA ALA A 60 22.66 9.26 -10.26
C ALA A 60 23.90 9.76 -9.49
N CYS A 61 23.83 9.73 -8.16
CA CYS A 61 24.92 10.17 -7.28
C CYS A 61 26.13 9.24 -7.37
N PRO A 62 27.36 9.72 -7.08
CA PRO A 62 28.53 8.85 -6.96
C PRO A 62 28.31 7.79 -5.86
N GLU A 63 28.65 6.52 -6.15
CA GLU A 63 28.37 5.34 -5.31
C GLU A 63 28.66 5.53 -3.82
N SER A 64 27.66 5.26 -2.98
CA SER A 64 27.85 4.85 -1.59
C SER A 64 27.94 3.31 -1.53
N ALA A 65 29.15 2.80 -1.31
CA ALA A 65 29.51 1.45 -0.86
C ALA A 65 28.94 0.18 -1.57
N SER A 66 28.11 0.27 -2.60
CA SER A 66 27.79 -0.85 -3.50
C SER A 66 27.87 -0.42 -4.95
N SER A 67 28.35 -1.32 -5.82
CA SER A 67 28.95 -1.02 -7.13
C SER A 67 27.95 -0.65 -8.24
N THR A 68 26.95 0.18 -7.95
CA THR A 68 26.09 0.80 -8.97
C THR A 68 25.58 2.15 -8.46
N PRO A 69 25.72 3.27 -9.19
CA PRO A 69 25.14 4.54 -8.78
C PRO A 69 23.61 4.43 -8.87
N PHE A 70 22.92 4.46 -7.73
CA PHE A 70 21.47 4.43 -7.68
C PHE A 70 20.92 5.85 -7.86
N LEU A 71 20.01 6.01 -8.81
CA LEU A 71 19.28 7.24 -9.06
C LEU A 71 18.15 7.34 -8.02
N THR A 72 18.35 8.12 -6.96
CA THR A 72 17.47 8.10 -5.76
C THR A 72 16.94 9.48 -5.38
N GLY A 73 15.95 9.51 -4.50
CA GLY A 73 15.42 10.74 -3.88
C GLY A 73 16.49 11.60 -3.23
N TYR A 74 17.53 10.99 -2.64
CA TYR A 74 18.72 11.69 -2.17
C TYR A 74 19.39 12.49 -3.30
N CYS A 75 19.56 11.88 -4.48
CA CYS A 75 20.14 12.55 -5.65
C CYS A 75 19.28 13.69 -6.17
N ALA A 76 17.95 13.56 -6.09
CA ALA A 76 17.05 14.66 -6.43
C ALA A 76 17.26 15.86 -5.49
N VAL A 77 17.29 15.63 -4.18
CA VAL A 77 17.49 16.70 -3.19
C VAL A 77 18.86 17.36 -3.35
N GLU A 78 19.93 16.59 -3.56
CA GLU A 78 21.27 17.14 -3.82
C GLU A 78 21.31 17.93 -5.15
N SER A 79 20.58 17.49 -6.17
CA SER A 79 20.50 18.18 -7.48
C SER A 79 19.78 19.53 -7.39
N SER A 80 19.04 19.81 -6.30
CA SER A 80 18.45 21.13 -6.06
C SER A 80 19.52 22.22 -5.83
N GLY A 81 20.73 21.83 -5.43
CA GLY A 81 21.82 22.75 -5.09
C GLY A 81 21.63 23.51 -3.78
N LEU A 82 20.62 23.15 -2.98
CA LEU A 82 20.42 23.71 -1.64
C LEU A 82 21.40 23.11 -0.64
N ASP A 83 21.74 23.87 0.41
CA ASP A 83 22.55 23.35 1.51
C ASP A 83 21.75 22.26 2.27
N THR A 84 22.25 21.03 2.28
CA THR A 84 21.60 19.88 2.91
C THR A 84 22.41 19.36 4.10
N THR A 85 21.74 18.70 5.03
CA THR A 85 22.37 17.96 6.12
C THR A 85 21.71 16.60 6.24
N TRP A 86 22.52 15.55 6.34
CA TRP A 86 22.08 14.16 6.36
C TRP A 86 22.78 13.40 7.48
N SER A 87 22.06 12.49 8.13
CA SER A 87 22.60 11.56 9.11
C SER A 87 22.50 10.12 8.62
N PRO A 88 23.60 9.35 8.66
CA PRO A 88 23.54 7.93 8.33
C PRO A 88 22.94 7.13 9.47
N TRP A 89 22.11 6.15 9.14
CA TRP A 89 21.65 5.14 10.08
C TRP A 89 21.68 3.74 9.45
N GLY A 90 22.72 2.98 9.81
CA GLY A 90 23.03 1.76 9.06
C GLY A 90 23.55 2.12 7.67
N ASP A 91 22.94 1.54 6.64
CA ASP A 91 23.25 1.84 5.23
C ASP A 91 22.33 2.92 4.62
N MET A 92 21.39 3.47 5.41
CA MET A 92 20.41 4.48 5.01
C MET A 92 20.88 5.91 5.33
N LEU A 93 20.43 6.91 4.57
CA LEU A 93 20.67 8.33 4.77
C LEU A 93 19.36 9.09 5.04
N PHE A 94 19.25 9.62 6.26
CA PHE A 94 18.09 10.40 6.69
C PHE A 94 18.35 11.90 6.57
N LEU A 95 17.35 12.62 6.07
CA LEU A 95 17.41 14.07 5.89
C LEU A 95 17.23 14.79 7.24
N ASP A 96 18.24 15.55 7.64
CA ASP A 96 18.20 16.35 8.87
C ASP A 96 17.82 17.80 8.62
N GLY A 97 18.22 18.35 7.48
CA GLY A 97 17.98 19.75 7.17
C GLY A 97 18.19 20.14 5.72
N ILE A 98 17.45 21.15 5.27
CA ILE A 98 17.64 21.82 3.97
C ILE A 98 17.58 23.33 4.18
N ALA A 99 18.55 24.06 3.64
CA ALA A 99 18.66 25.52 3.69
C ALA A 99 18.46 26.10 5.11
N GLY A 100 19.02 25.43 6.13
CA GLY A 100 18.91 25.82 7.54
C GLY A 100 17.59 25.47 8.23
N SER A 101 16.63 24.85 7.53
CA SER A 101 15.41 24.29 8.12
C SER A 101 15.68 22.86 8.56
N ASN A 102 15.77 22.64 9.87
CA ASN A 102 16.15 21.36 10.47
C ASN A 102 14.95 20.63 11.07
N ASN A 103 15.09 19.32 11.25
CA ASN A 103 14.20 18.54 12.11
C ASN A 103 14.18 19.14 13.54
N ASP A 104 12.98 19.29 14.10
CA ASP A 104 12.74 19.61 15.50
C ASP A 104 11.70 18.64 16.05
N PHE A 105 12.19 17.47 16.45
CA PHE A 105 11.35 16.41 16.99
C PHE A 105 10.63 16.82 18.29
N SER A 106 11.13 17.82 19.01
CA SER A 106 10.47 18.34 20.22
C SER A 106 9.20 19.14 19.88
N ALA A 107 9.19 19.77 18.71
CA ALA A 107 8.03 20.44 18.12
C ALA A 107 7.21 19.54 17.19
N GLY A 108 7.57 18.25 17.06
CA GLY A 108 6.92 17.32 16.13
C GLY A 108 7.20 17.63 14.65
N LEU A 109 8.30 18.33 14.36
CA LEU A 109 8.70 18.69 13.01
C LEU A 109 9.78 17.75 12.50
N SER A 110 9.49 17.07 11.40
CA SER A 110 10.47 16.31 10.64
C SER A 110 10.28 16.56 9.15
N TRP A 111 11.35 16.37 8.38
CA TRP A 111 11.26 16.25 6.94
C TRP A 111 10.50 14.98 6.57
N ASN A 112 9.52 15.16 5.70
CA ASN A 112 8.69 14.13 5.12
C ASN A 112 8.88 14.18 3.60
N TRP A 113 8.66 13.08 2.91
CA TRP A 113 8.69 13.08 1.46
C TRP A 113 7.52 12.28 0.89
N PHE A 114 7.13 12.63 -0.33
CA PHE A 114 6.03 12.03 -1.06
C PHE A 114 6.45 11.85 -2.51
N SER A 115 6.21 10.68 -3.08
CA SER A 115 6.32 10.44 -4.53
C SER A 115 4.90 10.36 -5.08
N ASP A 116 4.55 11.28 -5.98
CA ASP A 116 3.21 11.41 -6.57
C ASP A 116 2.07 11.49 -5.52
N LEU A 117 2.33 12.22 -4.43
CA LEU A 117 1.45 12.33 -3.24
C LEU A 117 1.22 11.01 -2.49
N GLU A 118 2.03 9.98 -2.72
CA GLU A 118 2.10 8.81 -1.85
C GLU A 118 3.22 9.01 -0.82
N TYR A 119 2.90 8.79 0.45
CA TYR A 119 3.83 9.06 1.56
C TYR A 119 5.02 8.09 1.53
N GLY A 120 6.21 8.67 1.62
CA GLY A 120 7.47 7.94 1.66
C GLY A 120 7.69 7.21 2.98
N GLN A 121 7.82 5.88 2.93
CA GLN A 121 8.05 5.03 4.11
C GLN A 121 9.49 4.56 4.27
N THR A 122 10.38 4.95 3.34
CA THR A 122 11.81 4.62 3.35
C THR A 122 12.65 5.89 3.51
N SER A 123 13.96 5.75 3.64
CA SER A 123 14.87 6.88 3.48
C SER A 123 14.93 7.34 2.02
N LEU A 124 15.28 8.61 1.79
CA LEU A 124 15.30 9.19 0.44
C LEU A 124 16.38 8.57 -0.46
N ASP A 125 17.44 8.01 0.13
CA ASP A 125 18.47 7.26 -0.60
C ASP A 125 18.05 5.85 -0.99
N GLU A 126 16.95 5.32 -0.45
CA GLU A 126 16.33 4.06 -0.88
C GLU A 126 15.20 4.25 -1.90
N HIS A 127 14.61 5.45 -1.97
CA HIS A 127 13.59 5.77 -2.97
C HIS A 127 14.23 5.88 -4.35
N ILE A 128 14.03 4.89 -5.21
CA ILE A 128 14.51 4.90 -6.60
C ILE A 128 13.62 5.83 -7.42
N LEU A 129 14.23 6.80 -8.08
CA LEU A 129 13.47 7.75 -8.89
C LEU A 129 12.94 7.13 -10.18
N VAL A 130 11.79 7.63 -10.61
CA VAL A 130 11.13 7.25 -11.87
C VAL A 130 10.96 8.50 -12.75
N GLU A 131 11.19 8.34 -14.06
CA GLU A 131 10.96 9.40 -15.05
C GLU A 131 9.53 9.95 -14.94
N GLY A 132 9.42 11.27 -14.81
CA GLY A 132 8.18 12.02 -14.76
C GLY A 132 7.51 12.07 -13.39
N GLU A 133 8.07 11.47 -12.33
CA GLU A 133 7.45 11.53 -11.00
C GLU A 133 7.48 12.96 -10.41
N SER A 134 6.56 13.21 -9.47
CA SER A 134 6.57 14.39 -8.62
C SER A 134 7.07 14.03 -7.22
N LEU A 135 8.32 14.39 -6.91
CA LEU A 135 8.89 14.25 -5.58
C LEU A 135 8.66 15.53 -4.77
N LEU A 136 7.83 15.43 -3.73
CA LEU A 136 7.61 16.49 -2.74
C LEU A 136 8.41 16.16 -1.48
N VAL A 137 9.22 17.09 -1.00
CA VAL A 137 9.93 17.00 0.29
C VAL A 137 9.46 18.16 1.16
N ALA A 138 8.84 17.88 2.30
CA ALA A 138 8.13 18.88 3.08
C ALA A 138 8.42 18.80 4.59
N ILE A 139 8.50 19.96 5.25
CA ILE A 139 8.56 20.06 6.71
C ILE A 139 7.56 21.09 7.22
N GLY A 140 6.79 20.74 8.26
CA GLY A 140 5.87 21.65 8.95
C GLY A 140 4.62 22.07 8.18
N ARG A 141 4.44 21.63 6.93
CA ARG A 141 3.16 21.67 6.20
C ARG A 141 2.99 20.42 5.34
N MET A 142 1.82 19.81 5.42
CA MET A 142 1.50 18.59 4.68
C MET A 142 0.69 18.92 3.41
N PRO A 143 0.72 18.06 2.39
CA PRO A 143 -0.02 18.30 1.15
C PRO A 143 -1.53 18.09 1.28
N LEU A 144 -2.29 18.83 0.47
CA LEU A 144 -3.64 18.45 0.09
C LEU A 144 -3.61 17.53 -1.14
N LYS A 145 -4.63 16.69 -1.29
CA LYS A 145 -4.91 15.85 -2.47
C LYS A 145 -6.34 16.12 -2.93
N MET A 146 -6.56 16.15 -4.24
CA MET A 146 -7.90 16.27 -4.81
C MET A 146 -8.23 15.06 -5.69
N SER A 147 -9.50 14.67 -5.67
CA SER A 147 -10.10 13.81 -6.69
C SER A 147 -11.42 14.41 -7.15
N PHE A 148 -11.86 13.99 -8.35
CA PHE A 148 -13.14 14.42 -8.92
C PHE A 148 -13.98 13.19 -9.20
N ALA A 149 -15.29 13.29 -8.97
CA ALA A 149 -16.24 12.27 -9.41
C ALA A 149 -16.15 12.07 -10.93
N THR A 150 -15.92 13.15 -11.69
CA THR A 150 -15.48 13.10 -13.08
C THR A 150 -14.61 14.30 -13.43
N THR A 151 -13.56 14.06 -14.22
CA THR A 151 -12.71 15.12 -14.78
C THR A 151 -13.27 15.72 -16.08
N THR A 152 -14.34 15.13 -16.63
CA THR A 152 -14.96 15.54 -17.90
C THR A 152 -16.49 15.70 -17.78
N PRO A 153 -16.98 16.53 -16.83
CA PRO A 153 -18.42 16.73 -16.64
C PRO A 153 -19.08 17.31 -17.90
N GLU A 154 -20.35 16.98 -18.14
CA GLU A 154 -21.13 17.67 -19.18
C GLU A 154 -21.43 19.11 -18.74
N VAL A 155 -21.46 20.05 -19.68
CA VAL A 155 -21.88 21.42 -19.40
C VAL A 155 -23.31 21.42 -18.83
N GLY A 156 -23.48 22.02 -17.66
CA GLY A 156 -24.72 22.03 -16.88
C GLY A 156 -24.83 20.89 -15.85
N ALA A 157 -23.96 19.88 -15.92
CA ALA A 157 -23.89 18.81 -14.92
C ALA A 157 -23.08 19.24 -13.69
N THR A 158 -23.46 18.66 -12.55
CA THR A 158 -22.71 18.79 -11.29
C THR A 158 -21.66 17.67 -11.21
N THR A 159 -20.44 18.00 -10.81
CA THR A 159 -19.42 17.02 -10.41
C THR A 159 -18.92 17.39 -9.02
N THR A 160 -18.65 16.38 -8.20
CA THR A 160 -18.16 16.57 -6.84
C THR A 160 -16.63 16.53 -6.86
N VAL A 161 -15.99 17.55 -6.28
CA VAL A 161 -14.58 17.49 -5.90
C VAL A 161 -14.48 16.98 -4.47
N SER A 162 -13.58 16.02 -4.25
CA SER A 162 -13.20 15.54 -2.92
C SER A 162 -11.81 16.02 -2.59
N VAL A 163 -11.64 16.67 -1.46
CA VAL A 163 -10.36 17.18 -0.98
C VAL A 163 -9.95 16.41 0.26
N PHE A 164 -8.72 15.95 0.27
CA PHE A 164 -8.09 15.24 1.37
C PHE A 164 -6.89 16.02 1.87
N GLU A 165 -6.64 15.94 3.17
CA GLU A 165 -5.46 16.49 3.81
C GLU A 165 -4.63 15.36 4.37
N PHE A 166 -3.32 15.41 4.13
CA PHE A 166 -2.43 14.42 4.67
C PHE A 166 -2.15 14.69 6.14
N GLY A 167 -2.22 13.64 6.96
CA GLY A 167 -1.84 13.65 8.35
C GLY A 167 -1.51 12.25 8.83
N PHE A 168 -1.44 12.09 10.14
CA PHE A 168 -1.32 10.78 10.78
C PHE A 168 -2.60 10.50 11.56
N ASP A 169 -3.07 9.26 11.48
CA ASP A 169 -4.20 8.83 12.29
C ASP A 169 -3.82 8.69 13.78
N ALA A 170 -4.78 8.30 14.63
CA ALA A 170 -4.55 8.13 16.06
C ALA A 170 -3.49 7.05 16.39
N GLY A 171 -3.23 6.13 15.46
CA GLY A 171 -2.19 5.11 15.54
C GLY A 171 -0.85 5.55 14.95
N TRP A 172 -0.71 6.83 14.57
CA TRP A 172 0.45 7.37 13.87
C TRP A 172 0.70 6.76 12.48
N ASN A 173 -0.34 6.17 11.85
CA ASN A 173 -0.23 5.72 10.47
C ASN A 173 -0.47 6.88 9.51
N PRO A 174 0.32 6.99 8.42
CA PRO A 174 0.09 8.01 7.40
C PRO A 174 -1.29 7.83 6.78
N ALA A 175 -2.10 8.89 6.75
CA ALA A 175 -3.48 8.84 6.31
C ALA A 175 -3.87 10.10 5.53
N TRP A 176 -4.67 9.88 4.48
CA TRP A 176 -5.38 10.94 3.77
C TRP A 176 -6.77 11.09 4.38
N LEU A 177 -6.98 12.18 5.12
CA LEU A 177 -8.23 12.43 5.83
C LEU A 177 -9.12 13.39 5.03
N PRO A 178 -10.46 13.24 5.09
CA PRO A 178 -11.37 14.22 4.50
C PRO A 178 -11.08 15.63 4.99
N SER A 179 -10.84 16.57 4.06
CA SER A 179 -10.45 17.93 4.40
C SER A 179 -11.67 18.85 4.40
N SER A 180 -12.31 18.99 5.55
CA SER A 180 -13.44 19.90 5.72
C SER A 180 -13.02 21.36 5.77
N THR A 181 -13.92 22.28 5.40
CA THR A 181 -13.72 23.74 5.43
C THR A 181 -12.59 24.25 4.51
N THR A 182 -12.20 23.45 3.52
CA THR A 182 -11.20 23.79 2.53
C THR A 182 -11.80 24.64 1.43
N THR A 183 -11.08 25.67 1.01
CA THR A 183 -11.54 26.53 -0.08
C THR A 183 -11.15 25.91 -1.41
N VAL A 184 -12.15 25.48 -2.18
CA VAL A 184 -12.00 25.06 -3.57
C VAL A 184 -12.29 26.27 -4.47
N LEU A 185 -11.27 26.75 -5.16
CA LEU A 185 -11.40 27.78 -6.19
C LEU A 185 -11.74 27.10 -7.52
N PHE A 186 -13.00 27.26 -7.97
CA PHE A 186 -13.47 26.78 -9.27
C PHE A 186 -13.78 27.98 -10.18
N ALA A 187 -13.02 28.13 -11.27
CA ALA A 187 -13.10 29.29 -12.16
C ALA A 187 -13.07 30.65 -11.42
N GLY A 188 -12.29 30.73 -10.34
CA GLY A 188 -12.19 31.92 -9.47
C GLY A 188 -13.32 32.08 -8.46
N THR A 189 -14.31 31.19 -8.44
CA THR A 189 -15.38 31.16 -7.44
C THR A 189 -14.98 30.27 -6.26
N PRO A 190 -14.95 30.79 -5.02
CA PRO A 190 -14.65 29.99 -3.84
C PRO A 190 -15.85 29.15 -3.43
N LEU A 191 -15.62 27.86 -3.21
CA LEU A 191 -16.53 26.89 -2.62
C LEU A 191 -15.87 26.33 -1.36
N ILE A 192 -16.68 25.92 -0.38
CA ILE A 192 -16.17 25.38 0.88
C ILE A 192 -16.55 23.90 0.96
N THR A 193 -15.58 23.05 1.28
CA THR A 193 -15.84 21.63 1.47
C THR A 193 -16.66 21.36 2.73
N ASP A 194 -17.56 20.37 2.65
CA ASP A 194 -18.35 19.88 3.76
C ASP A 194 -17.52 19.06 4.77
N ALA A 195 -18.19 18.47 5.77
CA ALA A 195 -17.52 17.63 6.78
C ALA A 195 -16.80 16.40 6.20
N ASN A 196 -17.16 15.96 5.00
CA ASN A 196 -16.57 14.84 4.29
C ASN A 196 -15.54 15.30 3.24
N GLY A 197 -15.17 16.57 3.23
CA GLY A 197 -14.20 17.10 2.27
C GLY A 197 -14.77 17.29 0.86
N HIS A 198 -16.09 17.34 0.69
CA HIS A 198 -16.72 17.44 -0.63
C HIS A 198 -17.18 18.86 -0.94
N ALA A 199 -17.00 19.29 -2.18
CA ALA A 199 -17.65 20.46 -2.74
C ALA A 199 -18.20 20.15 -4.13
N ASP A 200 -19.42 20.59 -4.42
CA ASP A 200 -20.04 20.40 -5.72
C ASP A 200 -19.76 21.59 -6.63
N ILE A 201 -19.35 21.29 -7.86
CA ILE A 201 -19.08 22.27 -8.91
C ILE A 201 -19.98 21.97 -10.11
N VAL A 202 -20.46 23.02 -10.77
CA VAL A 202 -21.27 22.91 -11.98
C VAL A 202 -20.44 23.43 -13.15
N ALA A 203 -20.21 22.57 -14.15
CA ALA A 203 -19.50 22.99 -15.35
C ALA A 203 -20.37 23.94 -16.18
N THR A 204 -19.87 25.14 -16.48
CA THR A 204 -20.64 26.17 -17.21
C THR A 204 -20.14 26.41 -18.63
N SER A 205 -18.94 25.95 -18.97
CA SER A 205 -18.36 25.98 -20.32
C SER A 205 -17.60 24.69 -20.62
N THR A 206 -17.22 24.50 -21.88
CA THR A 206 -16.36 23.39 -22.34
C THR A 206 -14.87 23.71 -22.23
N ASP A 207 -14.50 24.88 -21.70
CA ASP A 207 -13.10 25.26 -21.57
C ASP A 207 -12.44 24.45 -20.46
N SER A 208 -11.13 24.24 -20.55
CA SER A 208 -10.39 23.65 -19.43
C SER A 208 -10.41 24.60 -18.24
N ILE A 209 -10.84 24.11 -17.07
CA ILE A 209 -10.99 24.91 -15.86
C ILE A 209 -9.95 24.44 -14.84
N ALA A 210 -9.13 25.37 -14.36
CA ALA A 210 -8.27 25.12 -13.22
C ALA A 210 -9.09 25.06 -11.92
N VAL A 211 -8.82 24.04 -11.12
CA VAL A 211 -9.36 23.87 -9.78
C VAL A 211 -8.20 23.88 -8.80
N ILE A 212 -8.31 24.69 -7.75
CA ILE A 212 -7.29 24.82 -6.71
C ILE A 212 -7.96 24.59 -5.37
N ALA A 213 -7.43 23.69 -4.54
CA ALA A 213 -7.85 23.56 -3.14
C ALA A 213 -6.82 24.21 -2.22
N GLU A 214 -7.28 25.10 -1.35
CA GLU A 214 -6.47 25.88 -0.43
C GLU A 214 -7.00 25.75 1.00
N LYS A 215 -6.10 25.37 1.91
CA LYS A 215 -6.35 25.35 3.36
C LYS A 215 -5.11 25.87 4.08
N GLY A 216 -5.31 26.77 5.04
CA GLY A 216 -4.21 27.30 5.84
C GLY A 216 -3.44 26.16 6.53
N GLY A 217 -2.11 26.21 6.46
CA GLY A 217 -1.22 25.18 7.02
C GLY A 217 -0.96 23.97 6.10
N PHE A 218 -1.56 23.91 4.92
CA PHE A 218 -1.35 22.85 3.94
C PHE A 218 -0.78 23.36 2.62
N ILE A 219 -0.09 22.49 1.88
CA ILE A 219 0.33 22.77 0.51
C ILE A 219 -0.89 22.60 -0.40
N SER A 220 -1.23 23.64 -1.16
CA SER A 220 -2.42 23.65 -2.02
C SER A 220 -2.36 22.59 -3.11
N ALA A 221 -3.50 21.94 -3.37
CA ALA A 221 -3.63 21.01 -4.49
C ALA A 221 -4.12 21.77 -5.74
N ARG A 222 -3.66 21.33 -6.92
CA ARG A 222 -4.06 21.91 -8.21
C ARG A 222 -4.43 20.80 -9.19
N ALA A 223 -5.50 20.99 -9.94
CA ALA A 223 -5.92 20.09 -11.00
C ALA A 223 -6.67 20.85 -12.10
N SER A 224 -6.95 20.19 -13.22
CA SER A 224 -7.76 20.74 -14.30
C SER A 224 -8.94 19.83 -14.62
N LEU A 225 -10.05 20.46 -14.97
CA LEU A 225 -11.25 19.81 -15.50
C LEU A 225 -11.40 20.15 -16.97
N ALA A 226 -11.84 19.18 -17.76
CA ALA A 226 -12.10 19.35 -19.19
C ALA A 226 -13.57 19.01 -19.49
N PRO A 227 -14.52 19.92 -19.19
CA PRO A 227 -15.93 19.65 -19.42
C PRO A 227 -16.24 19.43 -20.90
N ARG A 228 -17.25 18.61 -21.18
CA ARG A 228 -17.72 18.30 -22.54
C ARG A 228 -19.10 18.90 -22.81
N ALA A 229 -19.43 19.13 -24.08
CA ALA A 229 -20.76 19.59 -24.45
C ALA A 229 -21.83 18.58 -24.04
N ALA A 230 -22.97 19.06 -23.53
CA ALA A 230 -24.12 18.21 -23.25
C ALA A 230 -24.59 17.52 -24.55
N ALA A 231 -24.93 16.24 -24.46
CA ALA A 231 -25.48 15.52 -25.60
C ALA A 231 -26.78 16.21 -26.07
N VAL A 232 -26.82 16.63 -27.34
CA VAL A 232 -28.05 17.17 -27.93
C VAL A 232 -29.11 16.07 -27.87
N PRO A 233 -30.26 16.28 -27.20
CA PRO A 233 -31.34 15.30 -27.22
C PRO A 233 -31.73 15.06 -28.68
N ALA A 234 -31.72 13.79 -29.12
CA ALA A 234 -32.31 13.44 -30.40
C ALA A 234 -33.76 13.94 -30.39
N GLN A 235 -34.13 14.78 -31.36
CA GLN A 235 -35.49 15.29 -31.46
C GLN A 235 -36.46 14.12 -31.66
N GLU A 236 -37.20 13.81 -30.61
CA GLU A 236 -38.37 12.93 -30.65
C GLU A 236 -39.49 13.70 -31.35
N SER A 237 -39.90 13.22 -32.52
CA SER A 237 -41.04 13.72 -33.28
C SER A 237 -42.34 13.49 -32.52
N GLU A 238 -43.23 14.49 -32.53
CA GLU A 238 -44.51 14.55 -31.83
C GLU A 238 -45.36 13.26 -31.87
N PRO A 239 -46.12 12.95 -30.80
CA PRO A 239 -46.97 11.77 -30.72
C PRO A 239 -48.28 11.94 -31.51
N GLN A 240 -48.56 11.02 -32.44
CA GLN A 240 -49.91 10.81 -32.97
C GLN A 240 -50.75 9.92 -32.03
N GLU A 241 -52.04 10.26 -31.93
CA GLU A 241 -53.06 9.64 -31.07
C GLU A 241 -53.12 8.10 -31.09
N PRO A 242 -53.57 7.46 -29.99
CA PRO A 242 -53.56 6.02 -29.84
C PRO A 242 -54.70 5.36 -30.62
N GLN A 243 -54.36 4.61 -31.66
CA GLN A 243 -55.24 3.55 -32.16
C GLN A 243 -54.93 2.24 -31.44
N SER A 244 -55.96 1.76 -30.74
CA SER A 244 -56.14 0.41 -30.22
C SER A 244 -55.62 -0.64 -31.20
N ASN A 245 -54.57 -1.35 -30.80
CA ASN A 245 -54.45 -2.78 -31.09
C ASN A 245 -53.70 -3.48 -29.97
N SER A 246 -54.44 -4.33 -29.27
CA SER A 246 -53.96 -5.36 -28.38
C SER A 246 -53.01 -6.29 -29.12
N GLN A 247 -51.72 -6.30 -28.77
CA GLN A 247 -50.85 -7.46 -28.94
C GLN A 247 -49.62 -7.33 -28.03
N ASN A 248 -49.50 -8.31 -27.14
CA ASN A 248 -48.32 -8.77 -26.42
C ASN A 248 -47.39 -7.71 -25.81
N GLN A 249 -47.65 -7.47 -24.53
CA GLN A 249 -46.70 -6.92 -23.58
C GLN A 249 -45.53 -7.92 -23.41
N GLU A 250 -44.56 -7.88 -24.31
CA GLU A 250 -43.21 -8.33 -23.97
C GLU A 250 -42.60 -7.24 -23.10
N SER A 251 -42.52 -7.53 -21.80
CA SER A 251 -41.62 -6.82 -20.90
C SER A 251 -40.23 -6.85 -21.52
N SER A 252 -39.81 -5.73 -22.10
CA SER A 252 -38.41 -5.44 -22.37
C SER A 252 -37.72 -5.32 -21.01
N VAL A 253 -37.28 -6.48 -20.50
CA VAL A 253 -36.26 -6.56 -19.46
C VAL A 253 -35.08 -5.77 -20.02
N VAL A 254 -34.84 -4.57 -19.48
CA VAL A 254 -33.57 -3.88 -19.69
C VAL A 254 -32.54 -4.75 -18.99
N VAL A 255 -31.94 -5.68 -19.72
CA VAL A 255 -30.81 -6.46 -19.23
C VAL A 255 -29.65 -5.49 -19.16
N SER A 256 -29.32 -5.01 -17.95
CA SER A 256 -28.06 -4.31 -17.71
C SER A 256 -26.92 -5.28 -18.00
N PHE A 257 -26.14 -5.01 -19.04
CA PHE A 257 -24.93 -5.79 -19.32
C PHE A 257 -23.80 -5.27 -18.45
N HIS A 258 -23.53 -5.97 -17.36
CA HIS A 258 -22.35 -5.74 -16.52
C HIS A 258 -21.10 -6.21 -17.28
N ARG A 259 -20.03 -5.42 -17.18
CA ARG A 259 -18.76 -5.68 -17.85
C ARG A 259 -17.74 -6.18 -16.83
N ALA A 260 -16.89 -7.10 -17.27
CA ALA A 260 -15.71 -7.53 -16.54
C ALA A 260 -14.47 -7.19 -17.37
N ILE A 261 -13.32 -7.06 -16.69
CA ILE A 261 -12.03 -6.87 -17.36
C ILE A 261 -11.78 -8.01 -18.37
N ASP A 262 -11.02 -7.72 -19.41
CA ASP A 262 -10.43 -8.74 -20.27
C ASP A 262 -9.28 -9.42 -19.52
N ALA A 263 -9.58 -10.53 -18.86
CA ALA A 263 -8.60 -11.29 -18.08
C ALA A 263 -7.43 -11.79 -18.93
N ALA A 264 -7.64 -12.10 -20.22
CA ALA A 264 -6.57 -12.54 -21.10
C ALA A 264 -5.57 -11.41 -21.40
N LYS A 265 -6.08 -10.19 -21.64
CA LYS A 265 -5.23 -9.00 -21.76
C LYS A 265 -4.54 -8.65 -20.44
N ALA A 266 -5.21 -8.77 -19.30
CA ALA A 266 -4.59 -8.57 -18.00
C ALA A 266 -3.44 -9.56 -17.73
N ILE A 267 -3.62 -10.83 -18.08
CA ILE A 267 -2.54 -11.83 -18.05
C ILE A 267 -1.41 -11.50 -19.03
N SER A 268 -1.74 -11.02 -20.24
CA SER A 268 -0.74 -10.58 -21.23
C SER A 268 0.06 -9.38 -20.72
N PHE A 269 -0.59 -8.45 -20.04
CA PHE A 269 0.07 -7.34 -19.36
C PHE A 269 1.06 -7.85 -18.32
N LEU A 270 0.66 -8.77 -17.43
CA LEU A 270 1.60 -9.37 -16.47
C LEU A 270 2.77 -10.05 -17.20
N ALA A 271 2.51 -10.86 -18.22
CA ALA A 271 3.57 -11.51 -19.00
C ALA A 271 4.55 -10.51 -19.64
N ALA A 272 4.07 -9.36 -20.12
CA ALA A 272 4.89 -8.32 -20.73
C ALA A 272 5.74 -7.53 -19.72
N ASN A 273 5.35 -7.52 -18.45
CA ASN A 273 6.08 -6.85 -17.36
C ASN A 273 6.89 -7.81 -16.48
N GLN A 274 6.93 -9.09 -16.85
CA GLN A 274 7.78 -10.08 -16.19
C GLN A 274 9.23 -9.95 -16.65
N ARG A 275 10.17 -9.98 -15.71
CA ARG A 275 11.61 -9.97 -16.01
C ARG A 275 12.06 -11.29 -16.61
N GLU A 276 13.23 -11.30 -17.25
CA GLU A 276 13.78 -12.50 -17.89
C GLU A 276 14.01 -13.66 -16.91
N ASP A 277 14.38 -13.35 -15.66
CA ASP A 277 14.57 -14.32 -14.58
C ASP A 277 13.25 -14.95 -14.09
N GLY A 278 12.11 -14.37 -14.46
CA GLY A 278 10.76 -14.79 -14.07
C GLY A 278 10.15 -14.01 -12.91
N SER A 279 10.87 -13.06 -12.32
CA SER A 279 10.40 -12.19 -11.26
C SER A 279 9.61 -10.98 -11.78
N PHE A 280 8.97 -10.27 -10.86
CA PHE A 280 8.30 -8.99 -11.09
C PHE A 280 8.93 -7.86 -10.25
N GLY A 281 10.23 -7.98 -9.93
CA GLY A 281 10.90 -7.09 -9.00
C GLY A 281 10.97 -7.68 -7.60
N SER A 282 10.30 -7.07 -6.64
CA SER A 282 10.28 -7.57 -5.26
C SER A 282 9.51 -8.89 -5.13
N ASP A 283 9.74 -9.60 -4.03
CA ASP A 283 8.99 -10.80 -3.69
C ASP A 283 7.48 -10.52 -3.62
N LEU A 284 7.10 -9.35 -3.09
CA LEU A 284 5.71 -8.89 -3.00
C LEU A 284 4.98 -9.00 -4.34
N TYR A 285 5.51 -8.34 -5.37
CA TYR A 285 4.90 -8.32 -6.69
C TYR A 285 5.00 -9.67 -7.38
N THR A 286 6.11 -10.38 -7.20
CA THR A 286 6.34 -11.68 -7.83
C THR A 286 5.35 -12.73 -7.35
N ASP A 287 5.11 -12.82 -6.04
CA ASP A 287 4.22 -13.83 -5.48
C ASP A 287 2.75 -13.56 -5.85
N TRP A 288 2.31 -12.30 -5.82
CA TRP A 288 0.95 -11.96 -6.25
C TRP A 288 0.73 -12.18 -7.75
N ALA A 289 1.70 -11.80 -8.58
CA ALA A 289 1.65 -12.06 -10.01
C ALA A 289 1.66 -13.56 -10.32
N ALA A 290 2.40 -14.37 -9.56
CA ALA A 290 2.38 -15.83 -9.68
C ALA A 290 0.99 -16.43 -9.38
N ILE A 291 0.31 -15.96 -8.33
CA ILE A 291 -1.07 -16.37 -8.01
C ILE A 291 -2.02 -16.00 -9.15
N ALA A 292 -1.89 -14.80 -9.72
CA ALA A 292 -2.70 -14.36 -10.85
C ALA A 292 -2.43 -15.21 -12.11
N LEU A 293 -1.17 -15.42 -12.48
CA LEU A 293 -0.76 -16.24 -13.63
C LEU A 293 -1.24 -17.69 -13.51
N ALA A 294 -1.36 -18.22 -12.30
CA ALA A 294 -1.91 -19.56 -12.05
C ALA A 294 -3.40 -19.70 -12.40
N THR A 295 -4.14 -18.59 -12.51
CA THR A 295 -5.56 -18.61 -12.89
C THR A 295 -5.78 -18.87 -14.39
N ALA A 296 -4.76 -18.58 -15.20
CA ALA A 296 -4.78 -18.80 -16.65
C ALA A 296 -4.31 -20.22 -17.01
N PRO A 297 -4.62 -20.68 -18.24
CA PRO A 297 -3.96 -21.85 -18.81
C PRO A 297 -2.43 -21.72 -18.73
N TYR A 298 -1.73 -22.86 -18.80
CA TYR A 298 -0.27 -22.89 -18.83
C TYR A 298 0.29 -21.92 -19.88
N SER A 299 1.27 -21.13 -19.46
CA SER A 299 1.91 -20.10 -20.27
C SER A 299 3.39 -20.00 -19.90
N GLU A 300 4.19 -19.48 -20.83
CA GLU A 300 5.63 -19.26 -20.58
C GLU A 300 5.87 -18.37 -19.35
N ALA A 301 5.00 -17.37 -19.15
CA ALA A 301 5.12 -16.47 -18.00
C ALA A 301 4.90 -17.21 -16.67
N ARG A 302 3.90 -18.09 -16.62
CA ARG A 302 3.66 -18.97 -15.46
C ARG A 302 4.84 -19.91 -15.21
N ASP A 303 5.43 -20.48 -16.27
CA ASP A 303 6.58 -21.38 -16.16
C ASP A 303 7.84 -20.64 -15.68
N LYS A 304 8.06 -19.40 -16.13
CA LYS A 304 9.12 -18.52 -15.63
C LYS A 304 8.95 -18.22 -14.15
N ALA A 305 7.75 -17.82 -13.72
CA ALA A 305 7.45 -17.56 -12.31
C ALA A 305 7.67 -18.82 -11.46
N SER A 306 7.24 -19.99 -11.95
CA SER A 306 7.45 -21.28 -11.28
C SER A 306 8.93 -21.62 -11.09
N ARG A 307 9.75 -21.44 -12.12
CA ARG A 307 11.20 -21.65 -12.04
C ARG A 307 11.87 -20.67 -11.09
N TYR A 308 11.51 -19.39 -11.17
CA TYR A 308 12.02 -18.35 -10.27
C TYR A 308 11.73 -18.72 -8.80
N LEU A 309 10.45 -18.94 -8.46
CA LEU A 309 10.03 -19.20 -7.08
C LEU A 309 10.51 -20.54 -6.53
N SER A 310 10.75 -21.55 -7.38
CA SER A 310 11.34 -22.83 -6.94
C SER A 310 12.80 -22.68 -6.49
N SER A 311 13.51 -21.67 -7.01
CA SER A 311 14.95 -21.45 -6.78
C SER A 311 15.25 -20.24 -5.89
N SER A 312 14.33 -19.28 -5.81
CA SER A 312 14.42 -18.11 -4.95
C SER A 312 13.99 -18.46 -3.52
N ALA A 313 14.92 -18.31 -2.58
CA ALA A 313 14.64 -18.51 -1.16
C ALA A 313 14.33 -17.18 -0.47
N LEU A 314 13.28 -17.15 0.35
CA LEU A 314 13.11 -16.09 1.36
C LEU A 314 14.11 -16.33 2.49
N ALA A 315 15.24 -15.62 2.47
CA ALA A 315 16.31 -15.80 3.46
C ALA A 315 15.84 -15.49 4.90
N SER A 316 14.97 -14.49 5.04
CA SER A 316 14.26 -14.11 6.27
C SER A 316 12.93 -13.46 5.87
N GLY A 317 11.88 -13.63 6.66
CA GLY A 317 10.58 -13.03 6.37
C GLY A 317 9.71 -12.97 7.61
N SER A 318 8.69 -12.10 7.55
CA SER A 318 7.57 -12.09 8.48
C SER A 318 6.68 -13.33 8.27
N ALA A 319 5.73 -13.58 9.19
CA ALA A 319 4.69 -14.59 8.98
C ALA A 319 3.99 -14.39 7.62
N THR A 320 3.57 -13.15 7.34
CA THR A 320 2.89 -12.77 6.10
C THR A 320 3.72 -12.98 4.83
N ASP A 321 5.05 -12.89 4.89
CA ASP A 321 5.89 -13.18 3.73
C ASP A 321 5.91 -14.68 3.41
N TYR A 322 6.05 -15.51 4.44
CA TYR A 322 6.02 -16.96 4.26
C TYR A 322 4.64 -17.46 3.84
N GLU A 323 3.57 -16.85 4.35
CA GLU A 323 2.18 -17.14 3.95
C GLU A 323 1.94 -16.82 2.48
N ARG A 324 2.26 -15.59 2.07
CA ARG A 324 2.13 -15.13 0.68
C ARG A 324 2.96 -15.98 -0.28
N ARG A 325 4.19 -16.33 0.09
CA ARG A 325 5.05 -17.22 -0.72
C ARG A 325 4.49 -18.64 -0.78
N ALA A 326 4.01 -19.20 0.33
CA ALA A 326 3.37 -20.51 0.32
C ALA A 326 2.13 -20.53 -0.59
N MET A 327 1.30 -19.48 -0.55
CA MET A 327 0.17 -19.31 -1.46
C MET A 327 0.62 -19.26 -2.93
N ALA A 328 1.66 -18.50 -3.27
CA ALA A 328 2.18 -18.45 -4.63
C ALA A 328 2.71 -19.82 -5.13
N LEU A 329 3.46 -20.53 -4.29
CA LEU A 329 3.95 -21.87 -4.61
C LEU A 329 2.78 -22.84 -4.86
N MET A 330 1.79 -22.87 -3.96
CA MET A 330 0.62 -23.74 -4.10
C MET A 330 -0.24 -23.40 -5.33
N ALA A 331 -0.36 -22.12 -5.69
CA ALA A 331 -1.05 -21.69 -6.91
C ALA A 331 -0.34 -22.23 -8.16
N LEU A 332 0.99 -22.29 -8.13
CA LEU A 332 1.82 -22.86 -9.20
C LEU A 332 1.95 -24.38 -9.12
N ASN A 333 1.23 -25.05 -8.22
CA ASN A 333 1.29 -26.49 -7.98
C ASN A 333 2.69 -26.97 -7.53
N ILE A 334 3.41 -26.12 -6.79
CA ILE A 334 4.67 -26.43 -6.13
C ILE A 334 4.37 -26.68 -4.64
N ASP A 335 4.85 -27.80 -4.12
CA ASP A 335 4.70 -28.12 -2.68
C ASP A 335 5.48 -27.10 -1.85
N PRO A 336 4.84 -26.32 -0.96
CA PRO A 336 5.53 -25.29 -0.17
C PRO A 336 6.47 -25.85 0.90
N ARG A 337 6.43 -27.17 1.18
CA ARG A 337 7.37 -27.84 2.09
C ARG A 337 8.63 -28.31 1.39
N THR A 338 8.49 -28.90 0.21
CA THR A 338 9.57 -29.65 -0.45
C THR A 338 9.94 -29.13 -1.84
N GLY A 339 9.12 -28.26 -2.43
CA GLY A 339 9.33 -27.72 -3.77
C GLY A 339 10.38 -26.62 -3.86
N THR A 340 10.89 -26.17 -2.72
CA THR A 340 11.98 -25.18 -2.62
C THR A 340 13.00 -25.63 -1.55
N SER A 341 14.07 -24.86 -1.34
CA SER A 341 15.03 -25.10 -0.25
C SER A 341 14.50 -24.71 1.14
N VAL A 342 13.36 -24.02 1.22
CA VAL A 342 12.73 -23.58 2.47
C VAL A 342 11.37 -24.27 2.63
N ASP A 343 11.15 -24.89 3.80
CA ASP A 343 9.82 -25.35 4.18
C ASP A 343 9.00 -24.17 4.71
N HIS A 344 8.17 -23.60 3.84
CA HIS A 344 7.39 -22.40 4.16
C HIS A 344 6.27 -22.72 5.14
N ILE A 345 5.74 -23.94 5.14
CA ILE A 345 4.71 -24.35 6.11
C ILE A 345 5.32 -24.46 7.51
N ALA A 346 6.51 -25.06 7.63
CA ALA A 346 7.23 -25.11 8.90
C ALA A 346 7.57 -23.70 9.42
N LYS A 347 7.87 -22.74 8.52
CA LYS A 347 8.08 -21.33 8.91
C LYS A 347 6.81 -20.72 9.49
N ILE A 348 5.66 -20.87 8.81
CA ILE A 348 4.36 -20.37 9.29
C ILE A 348 3.99 -21.00 10.64
N VAL A 349 4.11 -22.32 10.76
CA VAL A 349 3.84 -23.04 12.02
C VAL A 349 4.78 -22.57 13.14
N GLY A 350 6.02 -22.21 12.81
CA GLY A 350 6.99 -21.66 13.77
C GLY A 350 6.59 -20.31 14.37
N PHE A 351 5.71 -19.55 13.72
CA PHE A 351 5.14 -18.30 14.26
C PHE A 351 3.93 -18.53 15.16
N PHE A 352 3.43 -19.76 15.28
CA PHE A 352 2.32 -20.07 16.17
C PHE A 352 2.78 -20.09 17.64
N ASP A 353 2.21 -19.21 18.45
CA ASP A 353 2.58 -19.07 19.87
C ASP A 353 1.70 -19.89 20.84
N GLY A 354 0.74 -20.65 20.30
CA GLY A 354 -0.27 -21.38 21.07
C GLY A 354 -1.65 -20.73 21.07
N GLU A 355 -1.75 -19.48 20.64
CA GLU A 355 -2.99 -18.71 20.54
C GLU A 355 -3.23 -18.14 19.14
N GLN A 356 -2.19 -17.61 18.50
CA GLN A 356 -2.24 -16.91 17.21
C GLN A 356 -0.92 -17.12 16.43
N ILE A 357 -0.88 -16.69 15.17
CA ILE A 357 0.30 -16.77 14.29
C ILE A 357 0.85 -15.37 14.03
N GLY A 358 2.08 -15.12 14.48
CA GLY A 358 2.78 -13.87 14.22
C GLY A 358 2.69 -12.86 15.37
N ASP A 359 2.28 -11.64 15.06
CA ASP A 359 2.19 -10.51 15.99
C ASP A 359 0.77 -10.34 16.54
N LYS A 360 0.61 -10.49 17.87
CA LYS A 360 -0.69 -10.35 18.58
C LYS A 360 -1.41 -9.00 18.38
N SER A 361 -0.68 -7.96 17.98
CA SER A 361 -1.24 -6.64 17.69
C SER A 361 -1.93 -6.58 16.34
N LEU A 362 -1.59 -7.49 15.44
CA LEU A 362 -2.12 -7.62 14.11
C LEU A 362 -3.13 -8.77 14.04
N VAL A 363 -3.99 -8.76 13.02
CA VAL A 363 -4.87 -9.90 12.69
C VAL A 363 -4.64 -10.39 11.26
N ASN A 364 -3.85 -9.65 10.46
CA ASN A 364 -3.67 -9.94 9.04
C ASN A 364 -2.84 -11.21 8.84
N ASP A 365 -1.80 -11.42 9.63
CA ASP A 365 -1.01 -12.65 9.70
C ASP A 365 -1.87 -13.88 10.04
N ASP A 366 -2.72 -13.81 11.07
CA ASP A 366 -3.65 -14.92 11.33
C ASP A 366 -4.59 -15.20 10.17
N ILE A 367 -5.17 -14.15 9.56
CA ILE A 367 -6.07 -14.27 8.40
C ILE A 367 -5.34 -14.94 7.23
N PHE A 368 -4.14 -14.47 6.89
CA PHE A 368 -3.39 -14.98 5.75
C PHE A 368 -2.81 -16.38 5.99
N ALA A 369 -2.51 -16.76 7.25
CA ALA A 369 -2.08 -18.10 7.61
C ALA A 369 -3.11 -19.20 7.32
N ILE A 370 -4.41 -18.90 7.40
CA ILE A 370 -5.46 -19.89 7.14
C ILE A 370 -5.37 -20.48 5.73
N PHE A 371 -5.05 -19.67 4.71
CA PHE A 371 -5.01 -20.12 3.31
C PHE A 371 -3.99 -21.25 3.08
N PRO A 372 -2.68 -21.06 3.34
CA PRO A 372 -1.71 -22.11 3.15
C PRO A 372 -1.88 -23.25 4.16
N LEU A 373 -2.26 -23.00 5.42
CA LEU A 373 -2.42 -24.09 6.40
C LEU A 373 -3.55 -25.05 6.02
N ALA A 374 -4.74 -24.53 5.71
CA ALA A 374 -5.88 -25.36 5.28
C ALA A 374 -5.52 -26.18 4.02
N LYS A 375 -4.74 -25.59 3.11
CA LYS A 375 -4.29 -26.25 1.87
C LYS A 375 -3.09 -27.17 2.06
N ALA A 376 -2.35 -27.03 3.15
CA ALA A 376 -1.25 -27.89 3.54
C ALA A 376 -1.72 -29.11 4.35
N GLY A 377 -3.03 -29.31 4.47
CA GLY A 377 -3.65 -30.48 5.10
C GLY A 377 -3.94 -30.32 6.58
N PHE A 378 -3.81 -29.11 7.14
CA PHE A 378 -4.30 -28.82 8.49
C PHE A 378 -5.83 -28.82 8.46
N LEU A 379 -6.43 -29.46 9.46
CA LEU A 379 -7.87 -29.65 9.57
C LEU A 379 -8.44 -28.77 10.68
N ALA A 380 -9.76 -28.52 10.65
CA ALA A 380 -10.48 -27.84 11.74
C ALA A 380 -10.34 -28.54 13.12
N SER A 381 -9.85 -29.79 13.16
CA SER A 381 -9.52 -30.49 14.41
C SER A 381 -8.15 -30.11 14.98
N ASP A 382 -7.26 -29.54 14.18
CA ASP A 382 -5.92 -29.16 14.62
C ASP A 382 -5.96 -27.88 15.46
N GLU A 383 -5.23 -27.89 16.58
CA GLU A 383 -5.25 -26.77 17.53
C GLU A 383 -4.78 -25.45 16.92
N ILE A 384 -3.78 -25.48 16.03
CA ILE A 384 -3.32 -24.27 15.32
C ILE A 384 -4.47 -23.59 14.57
N LEU A 385 -5.21 -24.32 13.72
CA LEU A 385 -6.33 -23.73 12.97
C LEU A 385 -7.46 -23.28 13.89
N LYS A 386 -7.80 -24.08 14.92
CA LYS A 386 -8.84 -23.68 15.89
C LYS A 386 -8.49 -22.40 16.62
N LYS A 387 -7.25 -22.28 17.10
CA LYS A 387 -6.78 -21.15 17.91
C LYS A 387 -6.63 -19.90 17.06
N THR A 388 -5.98 -19.99 15.90
CA THR A 388 -5.90 -18.90 14.91
C THR A 388 -7.29 -18.41 14.51
N VAL A 389 -8.24 -19.30 14.19
CA VAL A 389 -9.63 -18.88 13.88
C VAL A 389 -10.30 -18.24 15.09
N SER A 390 -10.13 -18.78 16.30
CA SER A 390 -10.67 -18.17 17.51
C SER A 390 -10.11 -16.76 17.75
N PHE A 391 -8.82 -16.55 17.48
CA PHE A 391 -8.18 -15.25 17.57
C PHE A 391 -8.75 -14.27 16.53
N ILE A 392 -8.86 -14.68 15.25
CA ILE A 392 -9.51 -13.89 14.19
C ILE A 392 -10.92 -13.49 14.64
N LEU A 393 -11.74 -14.43 15.10
CA LEU A 393 -13.10 -14.15 15.56
C LEU A 393 -13.13 -13.14 16.72
N SER A 394 -12.17 -13.24 17.66
CA SER A 394 -12.09 -12.32 18.80
C SER A 394 -11.77 -10.87 18.41
N LYS A 395 -11.19 -10.66 17.23
CA LYS A 395 -10.82 -9.33 16.71
C LYS A 395 -11.91 -8.71 15.84
N GLN A 396 -12.99 -9.44 15.54
CA GLN A 396 -14.12 -8.89 14.78
C GLN A 396 -14.82 -7.81 15.62
N ARG A 397 -14.96 -6.61 15.05
CA ARG A 397 -15.66 -5.50 15.71
C ARG A 397 -17.18 -5.72 15.67
N GLU A 398 -17.91 -5.01 16.53
CA GLU A 398 -19.39 -5.08 16.61
C GLU A 398 -20.07 -4.88 15.25
N GLY A 399 -19.50 -4.03 14.38
CA GLY A 399 -19.99 -3.79 13.01
C GLY A 399 -19.64 -4.87 11.99
N GLY A 400 -18.97 -5.95 12.38
CA GLY A 400 -18.62 -7.08 11.51
C GLY A 400 -17.27 -6.96 10.78
N SER A 401 -16.60 -5.81 10.86
CA SER A 401 -15.30 -5.58 10.24
C SER A 401 -14.13 -6.13 11.06
N TRP A 402 -13.03 -6.43 10.39
CA TRP A 402 -11.70 -6.46 11.00
C TRP A 402 -11.01 -5.13 10.77
N GLU A 403 -10.52 -4.53 11.86
CA GLU A 403 -9.82 -3.25 11.89
C GLU A 403 -10.60 -2.04 11.30
N GLY A 404 -11.88 -2.20 10.94
CA GLY A 404 -12.60 -1.19 10.17
C GLY A 404 -12.10 -1.10 8.72
N SER A 405 -11.37 -2.11 8.25
CA SER A 405 -10.80 -2.19 6.91
C SER A 405 -11.67 -3.05 6.00
N ALA A 406 -12.00 -2.53 4.82
CA ALA A 406 -12.66 -3.29 3.76
C ALA A 406 -11.77 -4.44 3.27
N ASP A 407 -10.45 -4.18 3.15
CA ASP A 407 -9.47 -5.16 2.70
C ASP A 407 -9.38 -6.34 3.67
N LEU A 408 -9.09 -6.07 4.95
CA LEU A 408 -8.95 -7.14 5.94
C LEU A 408 -10.28 -7.88 6.16
N THR A 409 -11.41 -7.18 6.07
CA THR A 409 -12.71 -7.86 6.15
C THR A 409 -12.95 -8.79 4.96
N ALA A 410 -12.59 -8.37 3.75
CA ALA A 410 -12.66 -9.21 2.56
C ALA A 410 -11.70 -10.42 2.64
N ALA A 411 -10.49 -10.22 3.13
CA ALA A 411 -9.52 -11.29 3.35
C ALA A 411 -10.01 -12.28 4.43
N ALA A 412 -10.54 -11.79 5.55
CA ALA A 412 -11.12 -12.60 6.60
C ALA A 412 -12.30 -13.44 6.12
N ILE A 413 -13.20 -12.88 5.30
CA ILE A 413 -14.30 -13.64 4.68
C ILE A 413 -13.75 -14.81 3.87
N GLN A 414 -12.75 -14.57 3.02
CA GLN A 414 -12.14 -15.62 2.19
C GLN A 414 -11.46 -16.70 3.04
N ALA A 415 -10.71 -16.31 4.07
CA ALA A 415 -9.99 -17.22 4.96
C ALA A 415 -10.96 -18.08 5.78
N LEU A 416 -11.92 -17.46 6.47
CA LEU A 416 -12.89 -18.13 7.33
C LEU A 416 -13.82 -19.06 6.53
N SER A 417 -14.08 -18.77 5.25
CA SER A 417 -14.83 -19.66 4.36
C SER A 417 -14.14 -21.01 4.10
N LEU A 418 -12.85 -21.14 4.42
CA LEU A 418 -12.12 -22.42 4.38
C LEU A 418 -12.32 -23.26 5.65
N THR A 419 -12.89 -22.69 6.71
CA THR A 419 -13.10 -23.35 8.01
C THR A 419 -14.56 -23.26 8.51
N PRO A 420 -15.58 -23.51 7.65
CA PRO A 420 -16.97 -23.23 7.98
C PRO A 420 -17.54 -24.10 9.12
N SER A 421 -16.86 -25.18 9.48
CA SER A 421 -17.27 -26.07 10.57
C SER A 421 -16.83 -25.60 11.96
N LEU A 422 -15.97 -24.58 12.05
CA LEU A 422 -15.56 -24.03 13.34
C LEU A 422 -16.64 -23.12 13.92
N GLU A 423 -16.80 -23.20 15.25
CA GLU A 423 -17.81 -22.44 15.98
C GLU A 423 -17.62 -20.93 15.77
N GLY A 424 -18.73 -20.19 15.66
CA GLY A 424 -18.72 -18.74 15.46
C GLY A 424 -18.47 -18.27 14.03
N VAL A 425 -17.85 -19.09 13.17
CA VAL A 425 -17.48 -18.69 11.79
C VAL A 425 -18.68 -18.23 10.95
N GLY A 426 -19.78 -18.98 10.94
CA GLY A 426 -20.97 -18.61 10.16
C GLY A 426 -21.59 -17.28 10.57
N GLY A 427 -21.59 -16.97 11.88
CA GLY A 427 -22.03 -15.68 12.40
C GLY A 427 -21.10 -14.55 11.96
N ALA A 428 -19.80 -14.76 12.10
CA ALA A 428 -18.80 -13.77 11.69
C ALA A 428 -18.84 -13.46 10.20
N LEU A 429 -18.99 -14.48 9.34
CA LEU A 429 -19.16 -14.28 7.89
C LEU A 429 -20.42 -13.45 7.56
N SER A 430 -21.52 -13.70 8.27
CA SER A 430 -22.77 -12.94 8.08
C SER A 430 -22.60 -11.47 8.47
N SER A 431 -21.95 -11.19 9.60
CA SER A 431 -21.65 -9.82 10.04
C SER A 431 -20.67 -9.12 9.11
N ALA A 432 -19.62 -9.80 8.66
CA ALA A 432 -18.63 -9.27 7.73
C ALA A 432 -19.22 -8.93 6.36
N ARG A 433 -20.12 -9.79 5.85
CA ARG A 433 -20.93 -9.49 4.68
C ARG A 433 -21.74 -8.22 4.88
N GLY A 434 -22.42 -8.09 6.03
CA GLY A 434 -23.20 -6.91 6.40
C GLY A 434 -22.35 -5.64 6.41
N TYR A 435 -21.14 -5.72 6.97
CA TYR A 435 -20.16 -4.64 6.95
C TYR A 435 -19.84 -4.20 5.52
N LEU A 436 -19.39 -5.11 4.65
CA LEU A 436 -19.04 -4.76 3.28
C LEU A 436 -20.24 -4.16 2.52
N MET A 437 -21.46 -4.69 2.73
CA MET A 437 -22.68 -4.13 2.11
C MET A 437 -23.00 -2.70 2.58
N SER A 438 -22.58 -2.34 3.79
CA SER A 438 -22.81 -1.02 4.38
C SER A 438 -21.84 0.05 3.90
N LEU A 439 -20.72 -0.36 3.29
CA LEU A 439 -19.69 0.58 2.84
C LEU A 439 -20.21 1.47 1.71
N PRO A 440 -19.83 2.76 1.71
CA PRO A 440 -20.09 3.63 0.57
C PRO A 440 -19.42 3.04 -0.68
N ARG A 441 -20.14 3.08 -1.80
CA ARG A 441 -19.64 2.59 -3.09
C ARG A 441 -19.75 3.71 -4.10
N SER A 442 -18.71 3.86 -4.92
CA SER A 442 -18.67 4.80 -6.04
C SER A 442 -18.44 4.00 -7.30
N GLU A 443 -19.24 4.26 -8.35
CA GLU A 443 -19.17 3.54 -9.62
C GLU A 443 -19.23 2.00 -9.48
N GLY A 444 -19.94 1.49 -8.46
CA GLY A 444 -20.03 0.07 -8.13
C GLY A 444 -18.85 -0.51 -7.34
N GLY A 445 -17.74 0.22 -7.22
CA GLY A 445 -16.51 -0.23 -6.55
C GLY A 445 -16.42 0.10 -5.07
N PHE A 446 -15.45 -0.53 -4.40
CA PHE A 446 -15.12 -0.35 -2.98
C PHE A 446 -13.96 0.63 -2.78
N GLY A 447 -13.99 1.76 -3.52
CA GLY A 447 -13.02 2.86 -3.38
C GLY A 447 -11.80 2.78 -4.30
N ASN A 448 -11.13 1.64 -4.40
CA ASN A 448 -9.96 1.46 -5.28
C ASN A 448 -9.90 0.05 -5.92
N SER A 449 -8.96 -0.17 -6.85
CA SER A 449 -8.79 -1.45 -7.56
C SER A 449 -8.40 -2.62 -6.66
N TYR A 450 -7.57 -2.38 -5.64
CA TYR A 450 -7.11 -3.39 -4.70
C TYR A 450 -8.29 -3.90 -3.85
N THR A 451 -8.96 -2.98 -3.16
CA THR A 451 -10.11 -3.26 -2.29
C THR A 451 -11.27 -3.88 -3.06
N THR A 452 -11.58 -3.35 -4.25
CA THR A 452 -12.65 -3.91 -5.09
C THR A 452 -12.34 -5.35 -5.53
N SER A 453 -11.08 -5.64 -5.85
CA SER A 453 -10.65 -6.99 -6.21
C SER A 453 -10.77 -7.96 -5.03
N TRP A 454 -10.41 -7.53 -3.82
CA TRP A 454 -10.54 -8.36 -2.62
C TRP A 454 -12.00 -8.58 -2.25
N ALA A 455 -12.84 -7.54 -2.35
CA ALA A 455 -14.27 -7.62 -2.13
C ALA A 455 -14.95 -8.57 -3.13
N LEU A 456 -14.61 -8.53 -4.41
CA LEU A 456 -15.10 -9.50 -5.41
C LEU A 456 -14.75 -10.95 -5.06
N GLN A 457 -13.53 -11.19 -4.57
CA GLN A 457 -13.14 -12.52 -4.09
C GLN A 457 -13.87 -12.91 -2.80
N ALA A 458 -14.16 -11.97 -1.90
CA ALA A 458 -14.98 -12.22 -0.72
C ALA A 458 -16.44 -12.55 -1.09
N ILE A 459 -17.01 -11.84 -2.07
CA ILE A 459 -18.33 -12.12 -2.65
C ILE A 459 -18.36 -13.56 -3.21
N ALA A 460 -17.33 -13.95 -3.96
CA ALA A 460 -17.21 -15.32 -4.46
C ALA A 460 -17.06 -16.35 -3.32
N ALA A 461 -16.34 -16.03 -2.24
CA ALA A 461 -16.19 -16.90 -1.07
C ALA A 461 -17.50 -17.12 -0.31
N LEU A 462 -18.38 -16.12 -0.29
CA LEU A 462 -19.75 -16.22 0.23
C LEU A 462 -20.69 -17.01 -0.69
N GLY A 463 -20.23 -17.41 -1.88
CA GLY A 463 -21.04 -18.07 -2.90
C GLY A 463 -22.03 -17.13 -3.60
N GLU A 464 -21.75 -15.83 -3.58
CA GLU A 464 -22.62 -14.80 -4.15
C GLU A 464 -22.14 -14.33 -5.52
N SER A 465 -23.06 -13.72 -6.27
CA SER A 465 -22.75 -13.07 -7.55
C SER A 465 -22.46 -11.58 -7.33
N PRO A 466 -21.52 -10.98 -8.08
CA PRO A 466 -21.30 -9.53 -8.08
C PRO A 466 -22.58 -8.72 -8.35
N SER A 467 -23.50 -9.24 -9.16
CA SER A 467 -24.81 -8.61 -9.42
C SER A 467 -25.71 -8.48 -8.17
N ALA A 468 -25.46 -9.25 -7.11
CA ALA A 468 -26.14 -9.06 -5.82
C ALA A 468 -25.59 -7.86 -5.02
N TRP A 469 -24.50 -7.26 -5.51
CA TRP A 469 -23.74 -6.18 -4.89
C TRP A 469 -23.74 -4.93 -5.76
N MET A 470 -24.87 -4.64 -6.42
CA MET A 470 -25.02 -3.44 -7.23
C MET A 470 -25.07 -2.16 -6.39
N HIS A 471 -24.57 -1.07 -6.96
CA HIS A 471 -24.76 0.31 -6.54
C HIS A 471 -25.02 1.15 -7.79
N GLU A 472 -26.12 1.92 -7.83
CA GLU A 472 -26.48 2.76 -8.99
C GLU A 472 -26.49 2.02 -10.35
N SER A 473 -26.91 0.74 -10.33
CA SER A 473 -26.93 -0.17 -11.50
C SER A 473 -25.57 -0.66 -12.01
N LEU A 474 -24.48 -0.35 -11.29
CA LEU A 474 -23.15 -0.89 -11.54
C LEU A 474 -22.81 -1.93 -10.48
N ASP A 475 -22.15 -3.01 -10.88
CA ASP A 475 -21.60 -3.99 -9.97
C ASP A 475 -20.07 -3.77 -9.80
N PRO A 476 -19.42 -4.47 -8.84
CA PRO A 476 -18.00 -4.27 -8.61
C PRO A 476 -17.09 -4.67 -9.80
N ASN A 477 -17.56 -5.48 -10.76
CA ASN A 477 -16.80 -5.76 -11.98
C ASN A 477 -16.79 -4.56 -12.92
N ASP A 478 -17.89 -3.80 -13.01
CA ASP A 478 -17.96 -2.61 -13.86
C ASP A 478 -16.89 -1.58 -13.46
N TYR A 479 -16.67 -1.45 -12.15
CA TYR A 479 -15.60 -0.61 -11.61
C TYR A 479 -14.22 -1.05 -12.11
N LEU A 480 -13.85 -2.33 -11.93
CA LEU A 480 -12.55 -2.84 -12.41
C LEU A 480 -12.42 -2.74 -13.93
N TYR A 481 -13.52 -2.96 -14.66
CA TYR A 481 -13.58 -2.79 -16.11
C TYR A 481 -13.24 -1.36 -16.52
N GLY A 482 -13.78 -0.35 -15.84
CA GLY A 482 -13.45 1.06 -16.08
C GLY A 482 -11.98 1.41 -15.86
N LEU A 483 -11.28 0.64 -15.01
CA LEU A 483 -9.86 0.84 -14.72
C LEU A 483 -8.90 0.13 -15.69
N GLN A 484 -9.38 -0.82 -16.49
CA GLN A 484 -8.52 -1.55 -17.42
C GLN A 484 -8.12 -0.67 -18.60
N LYS A 485 -6.82 -0.56 -18.85
CA LYS A 485 -6.26 0.21 -19.98
C LYS A 485 -6.06 -0.64 -21.22
N GLY A 486 -5.71 0.01 -22.33
CA GLY A 486 -5.57 -0.64 -23.64
C GLY A 486 -4.49 -1.72 -23.69
N ASP A 487 -3.46 -1.62 -22.84
CA ASP A 487 -2.41 -2.62 -22.66
C ASP A 487 -2.83 -3.83 -21.80
N GLY A 488 -4.04 -3.80 -21.23
CA GLY A 488 -4.61 -4.85 -20.38
C GLY A 488 -4.39 -4.66 -18.89
N GLY A 489 -3.47 -3.77 -18.48
CA GLY A 489 -3.18 -3.53 -17.07
C GLY A 489 -4.27 -2.70 -16.38
N ILE A 490 -4.46 -2.95 -15.09
CA ILE A 490 -5.42 -2.22 -14.24
C ILE A 490 -4.74 -0.99 -13.65
N GLY A 491 -5.46 0.14 -13.65
CA GLY A 491 -4.98 1.41 -13.11
C GLY A 491 -4.35 2.30 -14.17
N ASP A 492 -4.20 3.58 -13.84
CA ASP A 492 -3.67 4.56 -14.78
C ASP A 492 -2.26 4.25 -15.24
N VAL A 493 -1.93 4.60 -16.49
CA VAL A 493 -0.59 4.40 -17.05
C VAL A 493 0.45 5.32 -16.41
N SER A 494 0.02 6.41 -15.77
CA SER A 494 0.90 7.26 -14.96
C SER A 494 1.31 6.61 -13.64
N LEU A 495 0.60 5.57 -13.19
CA LEU A 495 1.03 4.83 -12.01
C LEU A 495 2.29 4.02 -12.34
N GLY A 496 3.22 3.97 -11.39
CA GLY A 496 4.41 3.13 -11.49
C GLY A 496 4.06 1.69 -11.90
N GLN A 497 4.90 1.11 -12.76
CA GLN A 497 4.67 -0.21 -13.37
C GLN A 497 4.39 -1.29 -12.31
N SER A 498 5.14 -1.28 -11.20
CA SER A 498 4.96 -2.21 -10.08
C SER A 498 3.56 -2.13 -9.45
N SER A 499 3.02 -0.92 -9.26
CA SER A 499 1.67 -0.70 -8.74
C SER A 499 0.61 -1.26 -9.69
N ARG A 500 0.78 -1.08 -11.00
CA ARG A 500 -0.12 -1.66 -12.00
C ARG A 500 -0.03 -3.17 -12.07
N VAL A 501 1.18 -3.74 -11.96
CA VAL A 501 1.39 -5.20 -11.82
C VAL A 501 0.64 -5.72 -10.60
N TRP A 502 0.74 -5.02 -9.47
CA TRP A 502 0.09 -5.43 -8.23
C TRP A 502 -1.43 -5.36 -8.32
N ALA A 503 -1.99 -4.23 -8.77
CA ALA A 503 -3.43 -4.07 -8.97
C ALA A 503 -4.00 -5.11 -9.95
N THR A 504 -3.28 -5.35 -11.06
CA THR A 504 -3.67 -6.36 -12.06
C THR A 504 -3.65 -7.77 -11.47
N SER A 505 -2.67 -8.06 -10.61
CA SER A 505 -2.54 -9.37 -9.96
C SER A 505 -3.72 -9.71 -9.04
N TYR A 506 -4.33 -8.71 -8.39
CA TYR A 506 -5.58 -8.92 -7.63
C TYR A 506 -6.81 -8.96 -8.52
N ALA A 507 -6.89 -8.11 -9.54
CA ALA A 507 -8.06 -7.99 -10.39
C ALA A 507 -8.32 -9.23 -11.25
N VAL A 508 -7.25 -9.92 -11.70
CA VAL A 508 -7.36 -11.14 -12.50
C VAL A 508 -8.18 -12.23 -11.78
N PRO A 509 -7.79 -12.76 -10.62
CA PRO A 509 -8.57 -13.78 -9.91
C PRO A 509 -9.96 -13.28 -9.52
N ALA A 510 -10.08 -12.01 -9.11
CA ALA A 510 -11.34 -11.38 -8.73
C ALA A 510 -12.37 -11.41 -9.88
N SER A 511 -11.97 -10.97 -11.08
CA SER A 511 -12.84 -10.95 -12.26
C SER A 511 -13.29 -12.34 -12.73
N LEU A 512 -12.52 -13.38 -12.38
CA LEU A 512 -12.83 -14.78 -12.66
C LEU A 512 -13.69 -15.43 -11.56
N GLY A 513 -14.07 -14.68 -10.52
CA GLY A 513 -14.79 -15.20 -9.36
C GLY A 513 -13.99 -16.25 -8.58
N ARG A 514 -12.66 -16.21 -8.65
CA ARG A 514 -11.78 -17.17 -7.97
C ARG A 514 -11.26 -16.57 -6.68
N THR A 515 -11.63 -17.19 -5.55
CA THR A 515 -11.03 -16.87 -4.24
C THR A 515 -9.57 -17.34 -4.21
N TRP A 516 -8.73 -16.76 -3.35
CA TRP A 516 -7.36 -17.26 -3.18
C TRP A 516 -7.35 -18.75 -2.84
N GLY A 517 -8.17 -19.19 -1.89
CA GLY A 517 -8.31 -20.61 -1.55
C GLY A 517 -8.70 -21.51 -2.73
N SER A 518 -9.47 -21.02 -3.71
CA SER A 518 -9.83 -21.81 -4.91
C SER A 518 -8.70 -21.95 -5.94
N ILE A 519 -7.66 -21.12 -5.84
CA ILE A 519 -6.50 -21.12 -6.75
C ILE A 519 -5.44 -22.08 -6.23
N LEU A 520 -5.31 -22.22 -4.92
CA LEU A 520 -4.27 -23.03 -4.28
C LEU A 520 -4.51 -24.54 -4.44
N SER A 521 -3.45 -25.23 -4.88
CA SER A 521 -3.36 -26.69 -4.85
C SER A 521 -3.31 -27.19 -3.39
N SER A 522 -3.78 -28.41 -3.15
CA SER A 522 -3.84 -28.99 -1.80
C SER A 522 -2.81 -30.10 -1.63
N TYR A 523 -2.21 -30.17 -0.45
CA TYR A 523 -1.16 -31.10 -0.07
C TYR A 523 -1.53 -31.79 1.25
N SER A 524 -1.10 -33.03 1.44
CA SER A 524 -1.33 -33.76 2.69
C SER A 524 -0.38 -33.30 3.78
N LYS A 525 -0.88 -33.22 5.02
CA LYS A 525 -0.05 -33.00 6.20
C LYS A 525 0.75 -34.27 6.56
N PRO A 526 2.09 -34.22 6.65
CA PRO A 526 2.91 -35.33 7.14
C PRO A 526 2.48 -35.84 8.54
N PRO A 527 2.58 -37.15 8.82
CA PRO A 527 2.32 -37.69 10.14
C PRO A 527 3.27 -37.09 11.20
N GLY A 528 2.72 -36.60 12.31
CA GLY A 528 3.49 -36.03 13.42
C GLY A 528 3.82 -34.53 13.30
N GLU A 529 3.37 -33.85 12.23
CA GLU A 529 3.38 -32.39 12.16
C GLU A 529 2.23 -31.83 13.03
N GLU A 530 2.54 -31.64 14.31
CA GLU A 530 1.73 -30.89 15.26
C GLU A 530 2.43 -29.56 15.57
N ALA A 531 1.66 -28.47 15.62
CA ALA A 531 2.14 -27.18 16.08
C ALA A 531 2.40 -27.28 17.59
N ARG A 532 3.62 -27.65 17.98
CA ARG A 532 4.02 -27.68 19.38
C ARG A 532 4.41 -26.26 19.77
N ALA A 533 3.63 -25.64 20.66
CA ALA A 533 3.99 -24.36 21.25
C ALA A 533 5.44 -24.42 21.77
N PRO A 534 6.26 -23.36 21.60
CA PRO A 534 7.61 -23.36 22.15
C PRO A 534 7.51 -23.57 23.67
N GLN A 535 7.91 -24.75 24.15
CA GLN A 535 8.24 -24.88 25.56
C GLN A 535 9.42 -23.95 25.79
N ALA A 536 9.24 -22.97 26.67
CA ALA A 536 10.31 -22.07 27.09
C ALA A 536 11.59 -22.88 27.30
N LEU A 537 12.66 -22.53 26.57
CA LEU A 537 13.98 -23.09 26.75
C LEU A 537 14.45 -22.76 28.18
N VAL A 538 14.15 -23.64 29.12
CA VAL A 538 14.90 -23.70 30.38
C VAL A 538 16.15 -24.50 30.07
N ALA A 539 17.25 -23.79 29.89
CA ALA A 539 18.57 -24.38 29.80
C ALA A 539 18.87 -25.20 31.06
N ALA A 540 19.10 -26.50 30.90
CA ALA A 540 19.98 -27.26 31.78
C ALA A 540 20.59 -28.43 31.01
N ARG A 541 21.92 -28.44 30.98
CA ARG A 541 22.80 -29.49 30.49
C ARG A 541 22.68 -30.75 31.37
N GLU A 542 22.85 -31.89 30.69
CA GLU A 542 23.38 -33.20 31.16
C GLU A 542 22.48 -34.16 31.95
N PRO A 543 22.77 -35.49 31.90
CA PRO A 543 22.99 -36.32 30.71
C PRO A 543 22.11 -37.60 30.75
N GLU A 544 22.19 -38.39 29.68
CA GLU A 544 21.54 -39.70 29.52
C GLU A 544 21.80 -40.65 30.71
N GLU A 545 20.74 -41.28 31.21
CA GLU A 545 20.85 -42.61 31.81
C GLU A 545 19.59 -43.46 31.55
N SER A 546 19.86 -44.72 31.28
CA SER A 546 18.98 -45.77 30.77
C SER A 546 18.17 -46.45 31.88
N SER A 547 16.98 -46.93 31.51
CA SER A 547 16.31 -48.14 32.02
C SER A 547 15.85 -48.19 33.50
N SER A 548 14.53 -48.25 33.70
CA SER A 548 13.81 -49.46 34.17
C SER A 548 12.42 -49.10 34.71
N ALA A 549 11.44 -49.94 34.37
CA ALA A 549 10.09 -49.91 34.90
C ALA A 549 10.04 -50.18 36.42
N ALA A 550 9.10 -49.52 37.10
CA ALA A 550 8.40 -50.07 38.27
C ALA A 550 7.07 -49.35 38.50
N THR A 551 6.01 -50.15 38.59
CA THR A 551 4.64 -49.80 39.00
C THR A 551 4.59 -49.49 40.50
N THR A 552 3.90 -48.42 40.92
CA THR A 552 3.21 -48.42 42.22
C THR A 552 2.03 -47.45 42.22
N THR A 553 0.91 -47.93 42.75
CA THR A 553 -0.42 -47.33 42.84
C THR A 553 -0.64 -46.46 44.09
N LEU A 554 -1.31 -45.30 43.89
CA LEU A 554 -2.27 -44.59 44.76
C LEU A 554 -1.76 -43.89 46.06
N PRO A 555 -2.40 -42.80 46.58
CA PRO A 555 -3.85 -42.53 46.51
C PRO A 555 -4.33 -41.10 46.18
N VAL A 556 -5.63 -41.07 45.90
CA VAL A 556 -6.55 -39.95 45.73
C VAL A 556 -6.60 -39.05 46.97
N ILE A 557 -6.54 -37.72 46.75
CA ILE A 557 -6.96 -36.71 47.72
C ILE A 557 -7.93 -35.76 47.01
N SER A 558 -9.16 -35.70 47.50
CA SER A 558 -10.23 -34.80 47.07
C SER A 558 -9.93 -33.33 47.42
N PRO A 559 -10.51 -32.36 46.68
CA PRO A 559 -10.23 -30.94 46.88
C PRO A 559 -10.89 -30.36 48.13
N VAL A 560 -10.17 -29.47 48.80
CA VAL A 560 -10.65 -28.60 49.89
C VAL A 560 -11.39 -27.40 49.27
N PRO A 561 -12.59 -27.02 49.76
CA PRO A 561 -13.34 -25.89 49.21
C PRO A 561 -12.82 -24.55 49.75
N VAL A 562 -12.62 -23.58 48.85
CA VAL A 562 -12.34 -22.17 49.19
C VAL A 562 -13.68 -21.40 49.18
N PRO A 563 -13.98 -20.56 50.19
CA PRO A 563 -15.29 -19.96 50.38
C PRO A 563 -15.56 -18.78 49.44
N LEU A 564 -16.82 -18.62 49.03
CA LEU A 564 -17.35 -17.41 48.40
C LEU A 564 -17.33 -16.22 49.38
N PRO A 565 -17.01 -14.99 48.93
CA PRO A 565 -17.44 -13.79 49.61
C PRO A 565 -18.89 -13.43 49.26
N GLU A 566 -19.70 -13.22 50.30
CA GLU A 566 -21.05 -12.66 50.28
C GLU A 566 -21.06 -11.12 50.07
N PRO A 567 -22.21 -10.53 49.68
CA PRO A 567 -22.29 -9.21 49.06
C PRO A 567 -22.50 -8.08 50.09
N LEU A 568 -22.12 -6.86 49.73
CA LEU A 568 -22.52 -5.64 50.45
C LEU A 568 -23.08 -4.59 49.49
N ALA A 569 -24.08 -3.90 50.02
CA ALA A 569 -25.25 -3.36 49.35
C ALA A 569 -25.16 -1.88 48.98
N LEU A 570 -26.10 -1.51 48.10
CA LEU A 570 -26.57 -0.18 47.72
C LEU A 570 -26.60 0.85 48.85
N ILE A 571 -26.25 2.10 48.52
CA ILE A 571 -26.89 3.31 49.06
C ILE A 571 -27.03 4.36 47.93
N ASP A 572 -28.20 5.00 47.92
CA ASP A 572 -28.88 5.89 46.96
C ASP A 572 -28.17 7.17 46.45
N GLU A 573 -28.73 7.66 45.32
CA GLU A 573 -28.64 9.03 44.77
C GLU A 573 -28.97 10.15 45.79
N PRO A 574 -28.62 11.42 45.47
CA PRO A 574 -29.68 12.30 44.95
C PRO A 574 -29.26 13.33 43.87
N ALA A 575 -30.18 13.50 42.91
CA ALA A 575 -30.79 14.75 42.39
C ALA A 575 -29.98 15.98 41.89
N ALA A 576 -30.16 16.23 40.57
CA ALA A 576 -30.50 17.43 39.77
C ALA A 576 -30.44 18.91 40.28
N TYR A 577 -30.36 19.81 39.26
CA TYR A 577 -30.53 21.30 39.16
C TYR A 577 -29.23 22.15 39.26
N SER A 578 -28.97 23.22 38.49
CA SER A 578 -29.60 23.90 37.33
C SER A 578 -28.63 24.96 36.74
N GLU A 579 -28.95 25.46 35.53
CA GLU A 579 -28.34 26.60 34.82
C GLU A 579 -28.29 27.91 35.61
N THR A 580 -27.30 28.76 35.27
CA THR A 580 -27.47 30.23 35.14
C THR A 580 -26.51 30.82 34.09
N GLN A 581 -27.07 31.58 33.15
CA GLN A 581 -26.42 32.58 32.28
C GLN A 581 -25.88 33.76 33.09
N GLU A 582 -24.79 34.38 32.62
CA GLU A 582 -24.63 35.84 32.66
C GLU A 582 -23.99 36.37 31.35
N ASP A 583 -24.62 37.42 30.85
CA ASP A 583 -24.32 38.28 29.71
C ASP A 583 -23.40 39.43 30.17
N LEU A 584 -22.35 39.80 29.43
CA LEU A 584 -21.82 41.16 29.45
C LEU A 584 -21.12 41.56 28.12
N SER A 585 -21.60 42.69 27.62
CA SER A 585 -21.32 43.47 26.42
C SER A 585 -20.00 44.26 26.37
N GLY A 586 -19.29 44.18 25.23
CA GLY A 586 -18.53 45.24 24.48
C GLY A 586 -17.32 45.98 25.11
N PRO A 587 -16.55 46.82 24.37
CA PRO A 587 -16.54 47.07 22.92
C PRO A 587 -15.15 46.93 22.23
N THR A 588 -15.16 46.98 20.90
CA THR A 588 -14.03 47.02 19.94
C THR A 588 -13.18 48.31 20.03
N PRO A 589 -11.92 48.29 19.53
CA PRO A 589 -11.55 49.34 18.57
C PRO A 589 -10.67 48.88 17.37
N THR A 590 -10.77 49.72 16.34
CA THR A 590 -10.25 49.71 14.96
C THR A 590 -8.79 50.18 14.76
N VAL A 591 -8.06 49.46 13.89
CA VAL A 591 -7.23 49.86 12.70
C VAL A 591 -6.21 51.05 12.74
N GLU A 592 -4.93 50.67 12.52
CA GLU A 592 -3.76 51.28 11.78
C GLU A 592 -3.14 52.66 12.15
N PRO A 593 -1.95 53.05 11.60
CA PRO A 593 -0.62 52.41 11.63
C PRO A 593 0.51 53.41 12.02
N ASP A 594 1.73 52.97 12.34
CA ASP A 594 2.91 53.87 12.25
C ASP A 594 4.25 53.15 12.02
N ILE A 595 5.09 53.82 11.25
CA ILE A 595 6.38 53.48 10.66
C ILE A 595 7.49 54.07 11.56
N SER A 596 8.59 53.36 11.83
CA SER A 596 9.95 53.96 11.84
C SER A 596 11.04 52.96 12.24
N SER A 597 11.90 52.67 11.25
CA SER A 597 13.35 52.46 11.28
C SER A 597 14.10 52.27 12.62
N ARG A 598 14.95 51.23 12.65
CA ARG A 598 16.40 51.38 12.87
C ARG A 598 17.18 50.15 12.39
N GLU A 599 18.22 50.45 11.61
CA GLU A 599 19.27 49.58 11.06
C GLU A 599 20.44 49.38 12.08
N PRO A 600 21.53 48.65 11.78
CA PRO A 600 22.01 47.55 12.63
C PRO A 600 23.43 47.78 13.19
N ALA A 601 23.96 46.81 13.95
CA ALA A 601 25.38 46.72 14.26
C ALA A 601 25.93 45.31 13.97
N LYS A 602 27.10 45.33 13.34
CA LYS A 602 27.86 44.26 12.70
C LYS A 602 28.83 43.50 13.63
N GLU A 603 29.17 42.29 13.16
CA GLU A 603 30.48 41.61 13.08
C GLU A 603 31.35 41.39 14.33
N GLY A 604 31.94 40.18 14.41
CA GLY A 604 33.29 40.01 14.97
C GLY A 604 33.68 38.64 15.54
N GLU A 605 34.11 37.72 14.66
CA GLU A 605 35.26 36.80 14.79
C GLU A 605 35.36 35.69 15.88
N SER A 606 35.34 34.43 15.39
CA SER A 606 36.41 33.40 15.43
C SER A 606 37.20 33.14 16.73
N LEU A 607 37.29 31.85 17.12
CA LEU A 607 38.56 31.17 17.40
C LEU A 607 38.41 29.64 17.48
N ALA A 608 39.23 28.94 16.69
CA ALA A 608 39.44 27.50 16.70
C ALA A 608 40.49 27.07 17.74
N ALA A 609 40.41 25.82 18.25
CA ALA A 609 41.48 24.81 18.16
C ALA A 609 41.36 23.66 19.19
N ALA A 610 41.33 22.44 18.65
CA ALA A 610 42.08 21.23 19.02
C ALA A 610 41.96 20.57 20.42
N PHE A 611 41.59 19.28 20.43
CA PHE A 611 42.49 18.21 20.88
C PHE A 611 42.08 16.86 20.27
N ALA A 612 43.07 16.14 19.74
CA ALA A 612 43.00 14.75 19.27
C ALA A 612 43.78 13.85 20.23
N ALA A 613 43.32 12.61 20.46
CA ALA A 613 44.16 11.38 20.54
C ALA A 613 43.40 10.13 21.06
N GLY A 614 43.55 9.02 20.32
CA GLY A 614 43.54 7.61 20.78
C GLY A 614 42.17 6.93 20.88
N GLY A 615 41.91 5.72 20.40
CA GLY A 615 42.74 4.63 19.86
C GLY A 615 41.84 3.42 19.53
N LYS A 616 42.34 2.52 18.68
CA LYS A 616 41.68 1.32 18.11
C LYS A 616 41.45 0.17 19.12
N GLU A 617 40.35 -0.58 19.00
CA GLU A 617 40.31 -2.06 18.87
C GLU A 617 38.88 -2.61 18.61
N GLU A 618 38.81 -3.87 18.18
CA GLU A 618 37.85 -4.49 17.23
C GLU A 618 36.50 -5.04 17.78
N ALA A 619 35.52 -5.06 16.87
CA ALA A 619 34.46 -6.03 16.57
C ALA A 619 33.86 -6.95 17.67
N LYS A 620 32.53 -6.84 17.87
CA LYS A 620 31.60 -7.98 17.99
C LYS A 620 30.12 -7.54 17.85
N THR A 621 29.48 -8.10 16.82
CA THR A 621 28.06 -8.52 16.70
C THR A 621 26.93 -7.55 17.09
N ARG A 622 26.17 -7.05 16.10
CA ARG A 622 24.89 -6.35 16.24
C ARG A 622 23.75 -7.20 15.66
N GLU A 623 22.72 -7.44 16.45
CA GLU A 623 21.32 -7.60 16.02
C GLU A 623 20.46 -6.81 17.03
N LEU A 624 19.72 -5.81 16.54
CA LEU A 624 18.52 -5.19 17.14
C LEU A 624 18.00 -4.17 16.11
N VAL A 625 16.86 -4.40 15.44
CA VAL A 625 15.50 -3.98 15.81
C VAL A 625 15.41 -2.47 16.09
N PHE A 626 14.67 -1.77 15.24
CA PHE A 626 14.24 -0.39 15.45
C PHE A 626 13.26 -0.32 16.62
N MET A 627 13.67 0.38 17.69
CA MET A 627 12.80 0.87 18.76
C MET A 627 12.35 2.28 18.36
N LEU A 628 11.04 2.49 18.15
CA LEU A 628 10.46 3.82 18.28
C LEU A 628 10.66 4.29 19.74
N ALA A 629 11.18 5.51 19.90
CA ALA A 629 11.32 6.14 21.20
C ALA A 629 9.94 6.34 21.86
N LEU A 630 9.67 5.55 22.90
CA LEU A 630 8.64 5.83 23.90
C LEU A 630 9.19 6.83 24.91
N PHE A 631 8.44 7.87 25.26
CA PHE A 631 8.00 8.11 26.65
C PHE A 631 6.79 9.08 26.70
N PRO A 632 5.88 8.93 27.69
CA PRO A 632 4.58 9.59 27.77
C PRO A 632 4.62 10.83 28.66
N VAL A 633 3.66 11.76 28.56
CA VAL A 633 3.00 12.39 29.73
C VAL A 633 1.65 13.01 29.30
N GLY A 634 0.55 12.51 29.86
CA GLY A 634 -0.67 13.27 30.14
C GLY A 634 -0.57 13.95 31.52
N GLY A 635 -1.15 15.15 31.65
CA GLY A 635 -0.78 16.13 32.68
C GLY A 635 -1.39 16.02 34.09
N PHE A 636 -1.03 17.08 34.83
CA PHE A 636 -1.50 17.63 36.12
C PHE A 636 -0.72 17.38 37.44
N ALA A 637 -0.28 18.52 37.97
CA ALA A 637 -0.22 18.97 39.38
C ALA A 637 1.00 18.63 40.28
N ALA A 638 1.83 19.68 40.46
CA ALA A 638 2.37 20.24 41.72
C ALA A 638 3.27 19.37 42.64
N LEU A 639 4.55 19.76 42.79
CA LEU A 639 5.05 20.48 43.99
C LEU A 639 6.53 20.90 43.84
N TRP A 640 6.87 21.93 44.59
CA TRP A 640 8.09 22.74 44.62
C TRP A 640 9.28 22.06 45.38
N ILE A 641 10.54 22.44 45.07
CA ILE A 641 11.70 22.76 45.97
C ILE A 641 13.09 22.37 45.37
N ILE A 642 13.80 23.40 44.88
CA ILE A 642 15.17 23.88 45.23
C ILE A 642 16.34 22.87 45.43
N LYS A 643 17.40 23.01 44.59
CA LYS A 643 18.82 23.43 44.86
C LYS A 643 19.90 22.61 44.14
N SER A 644 20.63 23.35 43.29
CA SER A 644 22.08 23.40 43.09
C SER A 644 22.96 22.26 43.64
N LEU A 645 23.70 21.61 42.74
CA LEU A 645 25.16 21.72 42.61
C LEU A 645 25.61 21.21 41.24
#